data_AF-A0A9P7YHK8-F1
#
_entry.id   AF-A0A9P7YHK8-F1
#
_cell.length_a   1.000
_cell.length_b   1.000
_cell.length_c   1.000
_cell.angle_alpha   90.00
_cell.angle_beta   90.00
_cell.angle_gamma   90.00
#
_symmetry.space_group_name_H-M   'P 1'
#
loop_
_entity.id
_entity.type
_entity.pdbx_description
1 polymer ?
#
loop_
_entity_poly.entity_id
_entity_poly.type
_entity_poly.pdbx_seq_one_letter_code
_entity_poly.pdbx_strand_id
1 'polypeptide(L)'
;MLQKEFKADRSGKVLEDGLLRDPSVLGVMLKLTCPVGSNLDELDGCNIIPLADGTILGPVFRSTSGDSAEYRTFDDLEHLTAVVTPNDQDELRMCKKMPGLVLFNRKFMPEGLGHQERGLTEFSSFFRLFRAIKALSAASGEPPSTFLGKSLDGQDLKVLRCVITTVTTRPKDLESSIMKRFQDLKLVLTSIPLWKSRDNLTAHLMTASEALIPVSESLMVPWMQDYGSFIHSELIRDLSCTCLMTLGARSISRDYLIRKHVLHLPASVSGEFWRPYKEIVNEISMEFANPNKTVAFVKAIRENAIVADQNKQLHLLADVFDHQDEVFVAAFTTFDKTRFVHEDLRHHRQLWIDIGMRFVSRGHYNPEDYLQCLQVLRNRLNQAEGQDGNITIHFGASHWHGISNVKVFSARATLQSEIEHRRSTITQLSLDKPRLSLSEIVLYDYVAICWSQTSFAVLEPTKDVLKNAGGEPGLPSCGMVWDHLKHLRSMAATLKSSEIKEFLEDLNATYLYLQENHKKNSLSFRYPSEDLWLNANTSQGQYLSLQEIQTSWVKLQRLVLSTSIDNEHGRMQPLRQSLAKYEKLLGALGCPSIIYPTINLPATGPGFSMASLISKMRVDGKGVDLEYFTEGRRIRAHRLILTAVSPTCYAQFPQNLPPTEETITFDKSDPSAVYLSYHTLSTMIHFAYHEEIDWTVMQVMDGEDKHETEPKLVLLLDLLHGAQYWQIAALKQQVEQRILSASRKFIGVWNVVKVQARAEESNSAILSHFCSQFIDENKGAVEGSNNGEDERKHEDERKHEDERKHEDERKHEDERKHEDENEEGDELEDESEHENEHRDDHDDEEESDFEEEFGEEFGAGFSDEDGGLFICD
;
A
#
# COMPACT_ATOMS: atom_id res chain seq x y z
N MET A 1 -116.95 4.14 13.61
CA MET A 1 -117.08 2.66 13.45
C MET A 1 -116.71 2.23 12.04
N LEU A 2 -117.38 2.74 10.99
CA LEU A 2 -117.04 2.51 9.58
C LEU A 2 -115.58 2.83 9.22
N GLN A 3 -115.05 3.95 9.70
CA GLN A 3 -113.63 4.32 9.54
C GLN A 3 -112.66 3.31 10.19
N LYS A 4 -113.02 2.71 11.35
CA LYS A 4 -112.20 1.70 12.02
C LYS A 4 -112.20 0.40 11.24
N GLU A 5 -113.33 0.07 10.60
CA GLU A 5 -113.39 -1.06 9.68
C GLU A 5 -112.60 -0.76 8.39
N PHE A 6 -112.69 0.42 7.76
CA PHE A 6 -111.87 0.74 6.56
C PHE A 6 -110.35 0.69 6.77
N LYS A 7 -109.88 0.82 8.01
CA LYS A 7 -108.47 0.66 8.39
C LYS A 7 -108.11 -0.77 8.78
N ALA A 8 -109.07 -1.71 8.80
CA ALA A 8 -108.84 -3.11 9.15
C ALA A 8 -108.52 -3.95 7.90
N ASP A 9 -107.58 -4.87 7.98
CA ASP A 9 -107.15 -5.69 6.82
C ASP A 9 -108.28 -6.52 6.20
N ARG A 10 -109.28 -6.89 7.00
CA ARG A 10 -110.45 -7.67 6.57
C ARG A 10 -111.47 -6.86 5.77
N SER A 11 -111.46 -5.54 5.85
CA SER A 11 -112.52 -4.72 5.26
C SER A 11 -112.43 -4.65 3.76
N GLY A 12 -111.24 -4.78 3.17
CA GLY A 12 -111.05 -4.73 1.73
C GLY A 12 -111.89 -5.78 1.00
N LYS A 13 -111.72 -7.05 1.40
CA LYS A 13 -112.48 -8.18 0.84
C LYS A 13 -113.98 -8.10 1.14
N VAL A 14 -114.36 -7.66 2.33
CA VAL A 14 -115.78 -7.53 2.72
C VAL A 14 -116.47 -6.43 1.93
N LEU A 15 -115.77 -5.33 1.65
CA LEU A 15 -116.28 -4.22 0.84
C LEU A 15 -116.35 -4.62 -0.64
N GLU A 16 -115.32 -5.28 -1.17
CA GLU A 16 -115.27 -5.77 -2.54
C GLU A 16 -116.40 -6.80 -2.80
N ASP A 17 -116.58 -7.78 -1.90
CA ASP A 17 -117.71 -8.72 -1.93
C ASP A 17 -119.07 -8.02 -1.78
N GLY A 18 -119.14 -6.95 -0.96
CA GLY A 18 -120.34 -6.16 -0.76
C GLY A 18 -120.73 -5.34 -2.00
N LEU A 19 -119.74 -4.76 -2.68
CA LEU A 19 -119.92 -3.96 -3.90
C LEU A 19 -120.23 -4.83 -5.12
N LEU A 20 -119.66 -6.03 -5.19
CA LEU A 20 -120.01 -7.04 -6.19
C LEU A 20 -121.47 -7.51 -6.05
N ARG A 21 -122.01 -7.52 -4.83
CA ARG A 21 -123.41 -7.93 -4.56
C ARG A 21 -124.41 -6.79 -4.75
N ASP A 22 -124.06 -5.57 -4.37
CA ASP A 22 -124.93 -4.40 -4.53
C ASP A 22 -124.09 -3.11 -4.71
N PRO A 23 -123.97 -2.62 -5.95
CA PRO A 23 -123.23 -1.39 -6.25
C PRO A 23 -123.78 -0.13 -5.55
N SER A 24 -125.06 -0.14 -5.14
CA SER A 24 -125.69 1.01 -4.47
C SER A 24 -125.19 1.23 -3.04
N VAL A 25 -124.59 0.21 -2.43
CA VAL A 25 -123.91 0.28 -1.12
C VAL A 25 -122.78 1.32 -1.16
N LEU A 26 -122.09 1.47 -2.29
CA LEU A 26 -121.04 2.48 -2.47
C LEU A 26 -121.59 3.90 -2.29
N GLY A 27 -122.75 4.18 -2.89
CA GLY A 27 -123.38 5.49 -2.84
C GLY A 27 -123.86 5.86 -1.43
N VAL A 28 -124.30 4.87 -0.65
CA VAL A 28 -124.68 5.06 0.76
C VAL A 28 -123.45 5.23 1.64
N MET A 29 -122.39 4.44 1.43
CA MET A 29 -121.14 4.57 2.18
C MET A 29 -120.46 5.92 1.91
N LEU A 30 -120.31 6.33 0.65
CA LEU A 30 -119.77 7.63 0.25
C LEU A 30 -120.51 8.80 0.92
N LYS A 31 -121.85 8.75 0.99
CA LYS A 31 -122.66 9.76 1.69
C LYS A 31 -122.44 9.80 3.20
N LEU A 32 -122.09 8.66 3.81
CA LEU A 32 -121.89 8.53 5.25
C LEU A 32 -120.42 8.75 5.67
N THR A 33 -119.46 8.60 4.75
CA THR A 33 -118.03 8.55 5.08
C THR A 33 -117.19 9.67 4.47
N CYS A 34 -117.66 10.40 3.45
CA CYS A 34 -116.99 11.61 2.97
C CYS A 34 -117.51 12.84 3.74
N PRO A 35 -116.73 13.44 4.66
CA PRO A 35 -117.10 14.72 5.25
C PRO A 35 -117.03 15.82 4.19
N VAL A 36 -118.16 16.49 3.95
CA VAL A 36 -118.19 17.72 3.14
C VAL A 36 -117.54 18.83 3.97
N GLY A 37 -116.29 19.15 3.67
CA GLY A 37 -115.54 20.24 4.29
C GLY A 37 -114.60 19.81 5.42
N SER A 38 -113.30 19.81 5.09
CA SER A 38 -112.14 19.92 6.02
C SER A 38 -111.99 18.87 7.14
N ASN A 39 -111.43 17.70 6.80
CA ASN A 39 -110.18 17.17 7.38
C ASN A 39 -109.78 15.88 6.64
N LEU A 40 -108.98 16.02 5.58
CA LEU A 40 -108.42 14.88 4.84
C LEU A 40 -107.57 13.97 5.75
N ASP A 41 -107.04 14.51 6.86
CA ASP A 41 -106.34 13.77 7.92
C ASP A 41 -107.14 12.55 8.45
N GLU A 42 -108.47 12.54 8.33
CA GLU A 42 -109.31 11.43 8.78
C GLU A 42 -109.28 10.21 7.85
N LEU A 43 -108.92 10.41 6.57
CA LEU A 43 -108.79 9.36 5.55
C LEU A 43 -107.42 8.66 5.59
N ASP A 44 -106.48 9.16 6.40
CA ASP A 44 -105.14 8.62 6.55
C ASP A 44 -105.16 7.16 7.06
N GLY A 45 -104.56 6.24 6.28
CA GLY A 45 -104.43 4.81 6.62
C GLY A 45 -105.64 3.94 6.27
N CYS A 46 -106.61 4.47 5.51
CA CYS A 46 -107.70 3.65 4.96
C CYS A 46 -107.19 2.77 3.82
N ASN A 47 -107.53 1.48 3.86
CA ASN A 47 -107.12 0.51 2.83
C ASN A 47 -107.87 0.71 1.50
N ILE A 48 -109.02 1.38 1.55
CA ILE A 48 -109.88 1.70 0.41
C ILE A 48 -110.43 3.12 0.61
N ILE A 49 -110.25 3.99 -0.39
CA ILE A 49 -110.94 5.29 -0.46
C ILE A 49 -111.90 5.26 -1.64
N PRO A 50 -113.22 5.28 -1.41
CA PRO A 50 -114.18 5.41 -2.49
C PRO A 50 -114.16 6.86 -3.00
N LEU A 51 -114.01 7.03 -4.31
CA LEU A 51 -114.05 8.32 -4.99
C LEU A 51 -115.48 8.69 -5.37
N ALA A 52 -115.73 9.99 -5.56
CA ALA A 52 -117.04 10.52 -5.92
C ALA A 52 -117.54 10.04 -7.30
N ASP A 53 -116.64 9.54 -8.14
CA ASP A 53 -116.94 8.94 -9.46
C ASP A 53 -117.29 7.43 -9.37
N GLY A 54 -117.32 6.87 -8.17
CA GLY A 54 -117.63 5.46 -7.94
C GLY A 54 -116.44 4.51 -8.10
N THR A 55 -115.23 5.02 -8.34
CA THR A 55 -114.02 4.19 -8.34
C THR A 55 -113.47 3.99 -6.93
N ILE A 56 -112.79 2.87 -6.73
CA ILE A 56 -112.06 2.57 -5.49
C ILE A 56 -110.59 2.90 -5.74
N LEU A 57 -110.07 3.93 -5.08
CA LEU A 57 -108.62 4.09 -4.97
C LEU A 57 -108.11 2.98 -4.04
N GLY A 58 -107.07 2.27 -4.49
CA GLY A 58 -106.26 1.39 -3.63
C GLY A 58 -105.69 2.16 -2.42
N PRO A 59 -104.87 1.52 -1.56
CA PRO A 59 -104.38 2.19 -0.36
C PRO A 59 -103.69 3.52 -0.72
N VAL A 60 -104.21 4.62 -0.16
CA VAL A 60 -103.75 5.98 -0.45
C VAL A 60 -102.94 6.48 0.74
N PHE A 61 -101.75 6.97 0.45
CA PHE A 61 -100.78 7.37 1.44
C PHE A 61 -100.57 8.87 1.38
N ARG A 62 -100.55 9.50 2.55
CA ARG A 62 -100.19 10.89 2.66
C ARG A 62 -98.72 11.08 2.29
N SER A 63 -98.46 11.96 1.36
CA SER A 63 -97.14 12.36 0.92
C SER A 63 -96.96 13.86 1.06
N THR A 64 -95.73 14.33 1.14
CA THR A 64 -95.38 15.75 1.18
C THR A 64 -94.35 16.05 0.11
N SER A 65 -94.55 17.14 -0.63
CA SER A 65 -93.64 17.61 -1.68
C SER A 65 -93.40 19.10 -1.45
N GLY A 66 -92.26 19.45 -0.84
CA GLY A 66 -92.06 20.81 -0.30
C GLY A 66 -93.07 21.09 0.81
N ASP A 67 -93.86 22.15 0.66
CA ASP A 67 -94.86 22.58 1.65
C ASP A 67 -96.28 22.02 1.38
N SER A 68 -96.51 21.33 0.24
CA SER A 68 -97.81 20.73 -0.07
C SER A 68 -97.91 19.29 0.44
N ALA A 69 -99.06 18.96 1.05
CA ALA A 69 -99.42 17.59 1.41
C ALA A 69 -100.45 17.04 0.41
N GLU A 70 -100.17 15.88 -0.17
CA GLU A 70 -101.00 15.25 -1.20
C GLU A 70 -101.18 13.75 -0.91
N TYR A 71 -102.33 13.20 -1.30
CA TYR A 71 -102.62 11.77 -1.19
C TYR A 71 -102.22 11.07 -2.49
N ARG A 72 -101.39 10.02 -2.38
CA ARG A 72 -100.83 9.28 -3.51
C ARG A 72 -100.95 7.78 -3.32
N THR A 73 -101.00 7.04 -4.41
CA THR A 73 -101.15 5.57 -4.41
C THR A 73 -99.83 4.85 -4.15
N PHE A 74 -99.87 3.53 -3.99
CA PHE A 74 -98.66 2.72 -3.94
C PHE A 74 -97.87 2.77 -5.25
N ASP A 75 -98.54 2.76 -6.40
CA ASP A 75 -97.90 2.85 -7.72
C ASP A 75 -97.12 4.17 -7.87
N ASP A 76 -97.65 5.26 -7.32
CA ASP A 76 -96.97 6.55 -7.26
C ASP A 76 -95.64 6.48 -6.46
N LEU A 77 -95.56 5.64 -5.42
CA LEU A 77 -94.31 5.44 -4.67
C LEU A 77 -93.23 4.72 -5.51
N GLU A 78 -93.61 3.91 -6.50
CA GLU A 78 -92.68 3.21 -7.40
C GLU A 78 -92.24 4.04 -8.61
N HIS A 79 -93.11 4.94 -9.09
CA HIS A 79 -92.88 5.71 -10.32
C HIS A 79 -92.38 7.14 -10.08
N LEU A 80 -92.69 7.74 -8.93
CA LEU A 80 -92.25 9.10 -8.62
C LEU A 80 -90.88 9.12 -7.94
N THR A 81 -90.26 10.29 -7.93
CA THR A 81 -89.05 10.58 -7.15
C THR A 81 -89.40 10.68 -5.68
N ALA A 82 -89.64 9.54 -5.05
CA ALA A 82 -90.23 9.45 -3.73
C ALA A 82 -89.42 8.60 -2.75
N VAL A 83 -89.50 8.92 -1.45
CA VAL A 83 -88.98 8.09 -0.36
C VAL A 83 -89.99 8.01 0.79
N VAL A 84 -89.95 6.92 1.55
CA VAL A 84 -90.69 6.85 2.83
C VAL A 84 -89.98 7.71 3.86
N THR A 85 -90.74 8.49 4.62
CA THR A 85 -90.24 9.44 5.62
C THR A 85 -89.37 8.69 6.65
N PRO A 86 -88.07 9.01 6.76
CA PRO A 86 -87.18 8.35 7.71
C PRO A 86 -87.52 8.74 9.16
N ASN A 87 -87.23 7.84 10.10
CA ASN A 87 -87.39 8.12 11.54
C ASN A 87 -86.35 9.09 12.09
N ASP A 88 -85.15 9.07 11.52
CA ASP A 88 -84.06 9.92 11.93
C ASP A 88 -84.31 11.37 11.47
N GLN A 89 -84.15 12.31 12.39
CA GLN A 89 -84.47 13.73 12.12
C GLN A 89 -83.46 14.38 11.18
N ASP A 90 -82.20 13.94 11.20
CA ASP A 90 -81.17 14.46 10.31
C ASP A 90 -81.37 13.92 8.89
N GLU A 91 -81.71 12.63 8.74
CA GLU A 91 -82.12 12.04 7.45
C GLU A 91 -83.35 12.76 6.87
N LEU A 92 -84.36 13.05 7.70
CA LEU A 92 -85.56 13.77 7.28
C LEU A 92 -85.25 15.20 6.83
N ARG A 93 -84.40 15.91 7.58
CA ARG A 93 -83.95 17.26 7.24
C ARG A 93 -83.24 17.28 5.89
N MET A 94 -82.32 16.33 5.66
CA MET A 94 -81.61 16.18 4.39
C MET A 94 -82.58 15.94 3.23
N CYS A 95 -83.54 15.02 3.38
CA CYS A 95 -84.52 14.72 2.34
C CYS A 95 -85.41 15.92 1.98
N LYS A 96 -85.84 16.72 2.96
CA LYS A 96 -86.69 17.91 2.73
C LYS A 96 -85.99 19.01 1.91
N LYS A 97 -84.65 19.06 1.93
CA LYS A 97 -83.87 20.05 1.16
C LYS A 97 -83.70 19.67 -0.31
N MET A 98 -84.01 18.43 -0.70
CA MET A 98 -83.90 17.99 -2.09
C MET A 98 -85.14 18.44 -2.88
N PRO A 99 -85.00 19.36 -3.87
CA PRO A 99 -86.14 19.86 -4.61
C PRO A 99 -86.76 18.73 -5.47
N GLY A 100 -88.09 18.61 -5.40
CA GLY A 100 -88.85 17.60 -6.15
C GLY A 100 -88.87 16.19 -5.53
N LEU A 101 -88.23 15.98 -4.36
CA LEU A 101 -88.32 14.73 -3.63
C LEU A 101 -89.64 14.65 -2.84
N VAL A 102 -90.39 13.58 -3.04
CA VAL A 102 -91.70 13.35 -2.42
C VAL A 102 -91.53 12.45 -1.20
N LEU A 103 -91.96 12.91 -0.03
CA LEU A 103 -91.83 12.15 1.23
C LEU A 103 -93.17 11.54 1.61
N PHE A 104 -93.27 10.22 1.53
CA PHE A 104 -94.44 9.48 1.96
C PHE A 104 -94.43 9.27 3.47
N ASN A 105 -95.52 9.59 4.15
CA ASN A 105 -95.60 9.47 5.60
C ASN A 105 -95.65 8.00 6.02
N ARG A 106 -94.60 7.58 6.73
CA ARG A 106 -94.41 6.21 7.18
C ARG A 106 -95.55 5.68 8.06
N LYS A 107 -96.21 6.53 8.84
CA LYS A 107 -97.30 6.10 9.76
C LYS A 107 -98.46 5.44 9.03
N PHE A 108 -98.57 5.68 7.73
CA PHE A 108 -99.66 5.17 6.90
C PHE A 108 -99.22 4.07 5.95
N MET A 109 -97.93 3.70 5.95
CA MET A 109 -97.43 2.58 5.15
C MET A 109 -97.87 1.23 5.74
N PRO A 110 -98.09 0.20 4.90
CA PRO A 110 -98.35 -1.16 5.38
C PRO A 110 -97.25 -1.61 6.34
N GLU A 111 -97.59 -2.32 7.43
CA GLU A 111 -96.64 -2.64 8.51
C GLU A 111 -95.34 -3.28 7.99
N GLY A 112 -95.43 -4.16 6.98
CA GLY A 112 -94.27 -4.76 6.33
C GLY A 112 -93.34 -3.73 5.65
N LEU A 113 -93.89 -2.83 4.84
CA LEU A 113 -93.10 -1.82 4.13
C LEU A 113 -92.61 -0.71 5.08
N GLY A 114 -93.49 -0.25 5.97
CA GLY A 114 -93.14 0.70 7.03
C GLY A 114 -92.13 0.11 8.02
N HIS A 115 -91.90 -1.19 8.04
CA HIS A 115 -90.82 -1.83 8.78
C HIS A 115 -89.55 -2.10 7.98
N GLN A 116 -89.63 -2.20 6.66
CA GLN A 116 -88.47 -2.35 5.77
C GLN A 116 -87.86 -1.00 5.37
N GLU A 117 -88.64 0.08 5.42
CA GLU A 117 -88.25 1.43 5.03
C GLU A 117 -88.27 2.40 6.24
N ARG A 118 -87.71 1.97 7.38
CA ARG A 118 -87.73 2.75 8.64
C ARG A 118 -86.81 3.97 8.64
N GLY A 119 -85.74 3.91 7.86
CA GLY A 119 -84.68 4.90 7.75
C GLY A 119 -83.84 4.62 6.50
N LEU A 120 -83.06 5.60 6.09
CA LEU A 120 -82.27 5.55 4.85
C LEU A 120 -81.11 4.55 4.92
N THR A 121 -80.76 4.08 6.12
CA THR A 121 -79.80 2.98 6.29
C THR A 121 -80.37 1.60 5.90
N GLU A 122 -81.67 1.49 5.67
CA GLU A 122 -82.27 0.26 5.15
C GLU A 122 -82.13 0.17 3.63
N PHE A 123 -81.82 -1.02 3.11
CA PHE A 123 -81.43 -1.20 1.71
C PHE A 123 -82.52 -0.73 0.73
N SER A 124 -83.79 -1.03 1.01
CA SER A 124 -84.92 -0.64 0.16
C SER A 124 -85.08 0.88 0.09
N SER A 125 -85.04 1.58 1.23
CA SER A 125 -85.09 3.05 1.29
C SER A 125 -83.87 3.70 0.66
N PHE A 126 -82.68 3.15 0.92
CA PHE A 126 -81.43 3.61 0.31
C PHE A 126 -81.50 3.55 -1.22
N PHE A 127 -81.90 2.40 -1.76
CA PHE A 127 -82.02 2.20 -3.20
C PHE A 127 -83.04 3.16 -3.81
N ARG A 128 -84.18 3.34 -3.15
CA ARG A 128 -85.24 4.25 -3.59
C ARG A 128 -84.75 5.71 -3.60
N LEU A 129 -84.03 6.14 -2.56
CA LEU A 129 -83.42 7.47 -2.50
C LEU A 129 -82.48 7.71 -3.68
N PHE A 130 -81.53 6.80 -3.95
CA PHE A 130 -80.58 7.01 -5.04
C PHE A 130 -81.21 6.90 -6.44
N ARG A 131 -82.27 6.09 -6.60
CA ARG A 131 -83.08 6.11 -7.82
C ARG A 131 -83.78 7.46 -8.00
N ALA A 132 -84.35 8.02 -6.92
CA ALA A 132 -84.97 9.34 -6.94
C ALA A 132 -83.94 10.43 -7.25
N ILE A 133 -82.76 10.42 -6.62
CA ILE A 133 -81.66 11.36 -6.91
C ILE A 133 -81.23 11.26 -8.39
N LYS A 134 -81.10 10.06 -8.93
CA LYS A 134 -80.73 9.86 -10.36
C LYS A 134 -81.78 10.44 -11.30
N ALA A 135 -83.07 10.28 -10.99
CA ALA A 135 -84.15 10.86 -11.79
C ALA A 135 -84.26 12.38 -11.63
N LEU A 136 -84.10 12.93 -10.42
CA LEU A 136 -84.12 14.37 -10.16
C LEU A 136 -82.93 15.11 -10.80
N SER A 137 -81.74 14.51 -10.73
CA SER A 137 -80.55 15.04 -11.40
C SER A 137 -80.70 15.01 -12.94
N ALA A 138 -81.22 13.92 -13.51
CA ALA A 138 -81.53 13.84 -14.93
C ALA A 138 -82.57 14.89 -15.36
N ALA A 139 -83.62 15.12 -14.56
CA ALA A 139 -84.65 16.12 -14.83
C ALA A 139 -84.11 17.57 -14.76
N SER A 140 -83.09 17.82 -13.94
CA SER A 140 -82.40 19.12 -13.86
C SER A 140 -81.28 19.29 -14.89
N GLY A 141 -80.96 18.26 -15.68
CA GLY A 141 -79.89 18.30 -16.69
C GLY A 141 -78.47 18.27 -16.11
N GLU A 142 -78.32 17.89 -14.84
CA GLU A 142 -77.06 17.91 -14.11
C GLU A 142 -76.66 16.50 -13.63
N PRO A 143 -75.36 16.22 -13.42
CA PRO A 143 -74.96 14.95 -12.82
C PRO A 143 -75.38 14.90 -11.34
N PRO A 144 -75.61 13.70 -10.77
CA PRO A 144 -76.02 13.53 -9.37
C PRO A 144 -75.13 14.27 -8.36
N SER A 145 -73.83 14.37 -8.62
CA SER A 145 -72.88 15.08 -7.77
C SER A 145 -73.14 16.59 -7.69
N THR A 146 -73.37 17.25 -8.84
CA THR A 146 -73.67 18.68 -8.90
C THR A 146 -75.04 18.99 -8.29
N PHE A 147 -76.04 18.15 -8.57
CA PHE A 147 -77.38 18.28 -7.98
C PHE A 147 -77.33 18.25 -6.44
N LEU A 148 -76.62 17.26 -5.87
CA LEU A 148 -76.47 17.14 -4.42
C LEU A 148 -75.65 18.30 -3.83
N GLY A 149 -74.58 18.73 -4.50
CA GLY A 149 -73.75 19.85 -4.05
C GLY A 149 -74.48 21.20 -4.02
N LYS A 150 -75.50 21.40 -4.88
CA LYS A 150 -76.37 22.59 -4.84
C LYS A 150 -77.49 22.48 -3.81
N SER A 151 -77.98 21.27 -3.56
CA SER A 151 -79.17 21.03 -2.74
C SER A 151 -78.84 20.81 -1.26
N LEU A 152 -77.65 20.32 -0.93
CA LEU A 152 -77.25 19.92 0.42
C LEU A 152 -76.09 20.78 0.93
N ASP A 153 -76.12 21.10 2.22
CA ASP A 153 -74.98 21.75 2.90
C ASP A 153 -74.01 20.71 3.50
N GLY A 154 -72.91 21.19 4.10
CA GLY A 154 -71.88 20.31 4.65
C GLY A 154 -72.36 19.37 5.76
N GLN A 155 -73.39 19.74 6.54
CA GLN A 155 -73.95 18.84 7.57
C GLN A 155 -74.81 17.76 6.92
N ASP A 156 -75.59 18.11 5.90
CA ASP A 156 -76.41 17.13 5.18
C ASP A 156 -75.55 16.14 4.37
N LEU A 157 -74.44 16.59 3.78
CA LEU A 157 -73.46 15.71 3.14
C LEU A 157 -72.79 14.75 4.13
N LYS A 158 -72.59 15.17 5.40
CA LYS A 158 -72.11 14.29 6.47
C LYS A 158 -73.13 13.20 6.82
N VAL A 159 -74.43 13.56 6.87
CA VAL A 159 -75.53 12.61 7.06
C VAL A 159 -75.58 11.61 5.90
N LEU A 160 -75.53 12.10 4.65
CA LEU A 160 -75.49 11.26 3.46
C LEU A 160 -74.30 10.28 3.46
N ARG A 161 -73.11 10.77 3.85
CA ARG A 161 -71.92 9.92 4.00
C ARG A 161 -72.12 8.85 5.07
N CYS A 162 -72.76 9.18 6.19
CA CYS A 162 -73.07 8.21 7.24
C CYS A 162 -73.99 7.12 6.70
N VAL A 163 -75.09 7.49 6.03
CA VAL A 163 -76.03 6.56 5.41
C VAL A 163 -75.33 5.63 4.40
N ILE A 164 -74.53 6.19 3.49
CA ILE A 164 -73.77 5.40 2.51
C ILE A 164 -72.79 4.45 3.22
N THR A 165 -72.04 4.96 4.20
CA THR A 165 -71.09 4.13 4.95
C THR A 165 -71.80 2.96 5.60
N THR A 166 -72.88 3.20 6.34
CA THR A 166 -73.65 2.16 7.03
C THR A 166 -74.20 1.10 6.08
N VAL A 167 -74.78 1.49 4.95
CA VAL A 167 -75.38 0.53 3.99
C VAL A 167 -74.30 -0.31 3.30
N THR A 168 -73.19 0.32 2.90
CA THR A 168 -72.12 -0.34 2.14
C THR A 168 -71.23 -1.25 2.99
N THR A 169 -71.17 -1.06 4.31
CA THR A 169 -70.41 -1.93 5.22
C THR A 169 -71.19 -3.09 5.83
N ARG A 170 -72.50 -3.22 5.54
CA ARG A 170 -73.29 -4.35 6.04
C ARG A 170 -72.74 -5.69 5.47
N PRO A 171 -72.76 -6.80 6.25
CA PRO A 171 -72.20 -8.09 5.84
C PRO A 171 -72.79 -8.64 4.53
N LYS A 172 -72.01 -9.48 3.84
CA LYS A 172 -72.23 -10.04 2.48
C LYS A 172 -73.45 -10.96 2.30
N ASP A 173 -74.39 -11.00 3.24
CA ASP A 173 -75.62 -11.81 3.14
C ASP A 173 -76.68 -11.18 2.22
N LEU A 174 -76.30 -10.14 1.46
CA LEU A 174 -77.14 -9.58 0.41
C LEU A 174 -77.33 -10.63 -0.70
N GLU A 175 -78.59 -11.04 -0.91
CA GLU A 175 -79.01 -11.89 -2.02
C GLU A 175 -78.39 -11.41 -3.36
N SER A 176 -78.09 -12.34 -4.26
CA SER A 176 -77.46 -12.05 -5.57
C SER A 176 -78.21 -10.97 -6.39
N SER A 177 -79.53 -10.89 -6.23
CA SER A 177 -80.40 -9.86 -6.81
C SER A 177 -80.08 -8.45 -6.29
N ILE A 178 -79.77 -8.34 -4.99
CA ILE A 178 -79.46 -7.09 -4.32
C ILE A 178 -78.07 -6.59 -4.72
N MET A 179 -77.10 -7.50 -4.86
CA MET A 179 -75.75 -7.18 -5.35
C MET A 179 -75.75 -6.60 -6.77
N LYS A 180 -76.59 -7.14 -7.67
CA LYS A 180 -76.74 -6.60 -9.03
C LYS A 180 -77.29 -5.16 -9.01
N ARG A 181 -78.32 -4.91 -8.21
CA ARG A 181 -78.90 -3.57 -8.02
C ARG A 181 -77.91 -2.59 -7.40
N PHE A 182 -77.09 -3.04 -6.47
CA PHE A 182 -76.04 -2.22 -5.86
C PHE A 182 -74.94 -1.86 -6.88
N GLN A 183 -74.61 -2.75 -7.82
CA GLN A 183 -73.60 -2.50 -8.86
C GLN A 183 -74.01 -1.35 -9.80
N ASP A 184 -75.30 -1.21 -10.12
CA ASP A 184 -75.85 -0.09 -10.89
C ASP A 184 -75.74 1.25 -10.15
N LEU A 185 -75.88 1.22 -8.81
CA LEU A 185 -75.73 2.40 -7.96
C LEU A 185 -74.28 2.76 -7.68
N LYS A 186 -73.38 1.77 -7.71
CA LYS A 186 -71.95 1.97 -7.40
C LYS A 186 -71.36 3.10 -8.24
N LEU A 187 -71.65 3.15 -9.55
CA LEU A 187 -71.15 4.23 -10.44
C LEU A 187 -71.61 5.62 -10.01
N VAL A 188 -72.85 5.75 -9.53
CA VAL A 188 -73.38 7.02 -9.02
C VAL A 188 -72.66 7.35 -7.72
N LEU A 189 -72.61 6.42 -6.77
CA LEU A 189 -71.98 6.59 -5.46
C LEU A 189 -70.49 6.93 -5.57
N THR A 190 -69.77 6.37 -6.56
CA THR A 190 -68.36 6.68 -6.77
C THR A 190 -68.11 8.12 -7.17
N SER A 191 -69.06 8.74 -7.87
CA SER A 191 -68.92 10.08 -8.45
C SER A 191 -69.30 11.24 -7.52
N ILE A 192 -69.85 10.95 -6.34
CA ILE A 192 -70.31 11.98 -5.40
C ILE A 192 -69.15 12.42 -4.51
N PRO A 193 -68.83 13.73 -4.45
CA PRO A 193 -67.77 14.24 -3.59
C PRO A 193 -68.22 14.28 -2.12
N LEU A 194 -67.86 13.27 -1.35
CA LEU A 194 -68.25 13.12 0.08
C LEU A 194 -67.07 12.99 1.03
N TRP A 195 -65.90 12.67 0.49
CA TRP A 195 -64.76 12.25 1.29
C TRP A 195 -63.86 13.44 1.52
N LYS A 196 -63.45 13.66 2.78
CA LYS A 196 -62.62 14.80 3.11
C LYS A 196 -61.20 14.54 2.60
N SER A 197 -60.69 15.43 1.75
CA SER A 197 -59.28 15.47 1.40
C SER A 197 -58.42 15.75 2.65
N ARG A 198 -57.16 15.34 2.61
CA ARG A 198 -56.18 15.66 3.65
C ARG A 198 -55.63 17.08 3.55
N ASP A 199 -55.81 17.76 2.41
CA ASP A 199 -55.46 19.16 2.30
C ASP A 199 -56.37 20.00 3.22
N ASN A 200 -55.78 20.65 4.23
CA ASN A 200 -56.51 21.48 5.18
C ASN A 200 -56.83 22.88 4.61
N LEU A 201 -56.16 23.28 3.52
CA LEU A 201 -56.34 24.60 2.89
C LEU A 201 -57.63 24.66 2.07
N THR A 202 -58.01 23.53 1.48
CA THR A 202 -59.24 23.40 0.72
C THR A 202 -60.18 22.50 1.52
N ALA A 203 -61.34 23.00 1.95
CA ALA A 203 -62.42 22.15 2.50
C ALA A 203 -63.06 21.26 1.42
N HIS A 204 -62.26 20.79 0.46
CA HIS A 204 -62.67 20.11 -0.75
C HIS A 204 -63.03 18.66 -0.43
N LEU A 205 -64.24 18.30 -0.84
CA LEU A 205 -64.70 16.92 -0.80
C LEU A 205 -64.31 16.25 -2.12
N MET A 206 -63.69 15.08 -2.04
CA MET A 206 -63.30 14.26 -3.19
C MET A 206 -64.28 13.12 -3.44
N THR A 207 -64.28 12.63 -4.68
CA THR A 207 -65.04 11.45 -5.09
C THR A 207 -64.35 10.17 -4.63
N ALA A 208 -65.10 9.06 -4.46
CA ALA A 208 -64.48 7.79 -4.06
C ALA A 208 -63.52 7.25 -5.14
N SER A 209 -63.77 7.58 -6.41
CA SER A 209 -62.92 7.17 -7.55
C SER A 209 -61.56 7.85 -7.58
N GLU A 210 -61.46 9.07 -7.05
CA GLU A 210 -60.22 9.85 -7.00
C GLU A 210 -59.46 9.64 -5.69
N ALA A 211 -60.14 9.08 -4.69
CA ALA A 211 -59.61 8.94 -3.34
C ALA A 211 -58.55 7.86 -3.24
N LEU A 212 -57.39 8.24 -2.68
CA LEU A 212 -56.28 7.35 -2.39
C LEU A 212 -56.20 7.05 -0.89
N ILE A 213 -56.15 5.76 -0.55
CA ILE A 213 -56.03 5.30 0.84
C ILE A 213 -54.57 4.92 1.10
N PRO A 214 -53.88 5.64 2.00
CA PRO A 214 -52.52 5.28 2.37
C PRO A 214 -52.51 4.02 3.25
N VAL A 215 -51.50 3.17 3.09
CA VAL A 215 -51.28 1.99 3.94
C VAL A 215 -50.83 2.37 5.35
N SER A 216 -50.17 3.53 5.52
CA SER A 216 -49.75 4.03 6.82
C SER A 216 -49.86 5.56 6.90
N GLU A 217 -50.29 6.08 8.05
CA GLU A 217 -50.35 7.52 8.33
C GLU A 217 -48.96 8.16 8.43
N SER A 218 -47.92 7.39 8.82
CA SER A 218 -46.53 7.86 8.96
C SER A 218 -45.87 8.24 7.63
N LEU A 219 -46.39 7.73 6.51
CA LEU A 219 -45.88 8.04 5.17
C LEU A 219 -46.48 9.32 4.58
N MET A 220 -47.41 9.94 5.29
CA MET A 220 -48.16 11.11 4.83
C MET A 220 -47.42 12.39 5.19
N VAL A 221 -46.51 12.82 4.32
CA VAL A 221 -45.61 13.93 4.59
C VAL A 221 -45.94 15.21 3.83
N PRO A 222 -45.55 16.39 4.35
CA PRO A 222 -45.96 17.68 3.80
C PRO A 222 -45.48 17.95 2.36
N TRP A 223 -44.40 17.29 1.90
CA TRP A 223 -43.82 17.48 0.57
C TRP A 223 -44.29 16.46 -0.47
N MET A 224 -45.28 15.61 -0.14
CA MET A 224 -45.79 14.66 -1.12
C MET A 224 -46.46 15.35 -2.30
N GLN A 225 -46.21 14.84 -3.49
CA GLN A 225 -47.02 15.18 -4.67
C GLN A 225 -48.43 14.58 -4.51
N ASP A 226 -49.43 15.35 -4.94
CA ASP A 226 -50.84 14.97 -4.85
C ASP A 226 -51.35 14.72 -3.42
N TYR A 227 -50.82 15.44 -2.42
CA TYR A 227 -51.25 15.34 -1.02
C TYR A 227 -52.78 15.48 -0.87
N GLY A 228 -53.39 16.36 -1.69
CA GLY A 228 -54.84 16.59 -1.73
C GLY A 228 -55.66 15.41 -2.29
N SER A 229 -55.04 14.39 -2.89
CA SER A 229 -55.73 13.19 -3.38
C SER A 229 -55.85 12.09 -2.32
N PHE A 230 -55.20 12.25 -1.18
CA PHE A 230 -55.28 11.31 -0.06
C PHE A 230 -56.41 11.65 0.90
N ILE A 231 -57.03 10.60 1.44
CA ILE A 231 -58.13 10.74 2.40
C ILE A 231 -57.60 11.18 3.77
N HIS A 232 -58.37 12.03 4.45
CA HIS A 232 -58.09 12.46 5.82
C HIS A 232 -58.06 11.26 6.81
N SER A 233 -57.11 11.27 7.76
CA SER A 233 -56.85 10.17 8.70
C SER A 233 -58.07 9.71 9.50
N GLU A 234 -58.91 10.65 9.94
CA GLU A 234 -60.16 10.36 10.65
C GLU A 234 -61.07 9.36 9.91
N LEU A 235 -61.10 9.41 8.57
CA LEU A 235 -61.97 8.53 7.77
C LEU A 235 -61.37 7.14 7.54
N ILE A 236 -60.07 6.97 7.81
CA ILE A 236 -59.35 5.69 7.64
C ILE A 236 -59.58 4.77 8.84
N ARG A 237 -59.83 5.34 10.02
CA ARG A 237 -59.98 4.59 11.28
C ARG A 237 -61.37 3.98 11.50
N ASP A 238 -62.35 4.35 10.66
CA ASP A 238 -63.76 3.99 10.81
C ASP A 238 -64.26 3.00 9.74
N LEU A 239 -65.53 2.61 9.84
CA LEU A 239 -66.30 1.88 8.82
C LEU A 239 -66.20 2.51 7.42
N SER A 240 -65.90 3.81 7.34
CA SER A 240 -65.69 4.53 6.09
C SER A 240 -64.57 3.94 5.21
N CYS A 241 -63.52 3.32 5.78
CA CYS A 241 -62.46 2.71 4.97
C CYS A 241 -62.97 1.50 4.17
N THR A 242 -63.75 0.62 4.80
CA THR A 242 -64.39 -0.53 4.13
C THR A 242 -65.39 -0.07 3.06
N CYS A 243 -66.16 0.97 3.35
CA CYS A 243 -67.06 1.62 2.38
C CYS A 243 -66.27 2.12 1.15
N LEU A 244 -65.21 2.91 1.38
CA LEU A 244 -64.38 3.48 0.33
C LEU A 244 -63.76 2.41 -0.58
N MET A 245 -63.19 1.35 0.01
CA MET A 245 -62.67 0.21 -0.75
C MET A 245 -63.77 -0.49 -1.57
N THR A 246 -64.99 -0.62 -1.01
CA THR A 246 -66.15 -1.19 -1.72
C THR A 246 -66.60 -0.31 -2.89
N LEU A 247 -66.52 1.00 -2.71
CA LEU A 247 -66.76 1.99 -3.76
C LEU A 247 -65.58 2.12 -4.74
N GLY A 248 -64.48 1.38 -4.56
CA GLY A 248 -63.38 1.34 -5.52
C GLY A 248 -62.31 2.43 -5.33
N ALA A 249 -62.26 3.06 -4.15
CA ALA A 249 -61.09 3.81 -3.72
C ALA A 249 -59.86 2.90 -3.76
N ARG A 250 -58.72 3.47 -4.17
CA ARG A 250 -57.50 2.67 -4.40
C ARG A 250 -56.63 2.70 -3.15
N SER A 251 -56.43 1.54 -2.52
CA SER A 251 -55.36 1.39 -1.55
C SER A 251 -54.02 1.31 -2.29
N ILE A 252 -53.08 2.16 -1.89
CA ILE A 252 -51.76 2.23 -2.48
C ILE A 252 -50.77 1.46 -1.61
N SER A 253 -50.03 0.51 -2.20
CA SER A 253 -48.99 -0.23 -1.47
C SER A 253 -47.90 0.69 -0.93
N ARG A 254 -47.27 0.28 0.18
CA ARG A 254 -46.15 1.03 0.81
C ARG A 254 -45.04 1.36 -0.20
N ASP A 255 -44.62 0.37 -0.99
CA ASP A 255 -43.62 0.53 -2.07
C ASP A 255 -44.00 1.63 -3.08
N TYR A 256 -45.21 1.55 -3.66
CA TYR A 256 -45.63 2.50 -4.68
C TYR A 256 -45.74 3.91 -4.12
N LEU A 257 -46.26 4.04 -2.89
CA LEU A 257 -46.41 5.31 -2.21
C LEU A 257 -45.06 5.98 -1.97
N ILE A 258 -44.09 5.24 -1.43
CA ILE A 258 -42.75 5.77 -1.16
C ILE A 258 -42.11 6.22 -2.48
N ARG A 259 -42.06 5.35 -3.48
CA ARG A 259 -41.38 5.62 -4.76
C ARG A 259 -41.96 6.80 -5.52
N LYS A 260 -43.29 6.88 -5.63
CA LYS A 260 -43.93 7.86 -6.51
C LYS A 260 -44.25 9.17 -5.80
N HIS A 261 -44.57 9.14 -4.51
CA HIS A 261 -45.08 10.33 -3.82
C HIS A 261 -44.15 10.87 -2.73
N VAL A 262 -43.37 10.02 -2.04
CA VAL A 262 -42.57 10.44 -0.87
C VAL A 262 -41.13 10.79 -1.21
N LEU A 263 -40.49 10.08 -2.14
CA LEU A 263 -39.05 10.26 -2.46
C LEU A 263 -38.70 11.57 -3.17
N HIS A 264 -39.68 12.41 -3.48
CA HIS A 264 -39.47 13.80 -3.92
C HIS A 264 -39.11 14.70 -2.72
N LEU A 265 -37.99 14.36 -2.07
CA LEU A 265 -37.56 15.00 -0.83
C LEU A 265 -37.06 16.44 -1.07
N PRO A 266 -37.26 17.36 -0.13
CA PRO A 266 -36.64 18.68 -0.18
C PRO A 266 -35.12 18.56 0.01
N ALA A 267 -34.34 19.52 -0.51
CA ALA A 267 -32.88 19.51 -0.38
C ALA A 267 -32.39 19.49 1.09
N SER A 268 -33.16 20.09 2.00
CA SER A 268 -32.94 20.04 3.45
C SER A 268 -34.21 19.60 4.18
N VAL A 269 -34.02 18.75 5.18
CA VAL A 269 -35.09 18.25 6.08
C VAL A 269 -35.01 18.89 7.47
N SER A 270 -34.48 20.11 7.55
CA SER A 270 -34.40 20.88 8.78
C SER A 270 -35.76 21.43 9.25
N GLY A 271 -35.84 21.87 10.52
CA GLY A 271 -37.06 22.44 11.09
C GLY A 271 -38.23 21.47 11.18
N GLU A 272 -39.39 21.88 10.66
CA GLU A 272 -40.66 21.14 10.73
C GLU A 272 -40.66 19.83 9.94
N PHE A 273 -39.75 19.68 8.96
CA PHE A 273 -39.65 18.48 8.14
C PHE A 273 -38.85 17.35 8.80
N TRP A 274 -38.10 17.63 9.88
CA TRP A 274 -37.22 16.65 10.51
C TRP A 274 -37.97 15.46 11.11
N ARG A 275 -39.04 15.74 11.86
CA ARG A 275 -39.84 14.69 12.51
C ARG A 275 -40.53 13.77 11.49
N PRO A 276 -41.26 14.28 10.48
CA PRO A 276 -41.83 13.45 9.42
C PRO A 276 -40.78 12.63 8.66
N TYR A 277 -39.60 13.22 8.41
CA TYR A 277 -38.52 12.53 7.73
C TYR A 277 -38.00 11.32 8.53
N LYS A 278 -37.83 11.44 9.86
CA LYS A 278 -37.45 10.30 10.71
C LYS A 278 -38.48 9.18 10.68
N GLU A 279 -39.77 9.51 10.65
CA GLU A 279 -40.84 8.52 10.54
C GLU A 279 -40.80 7.80 9.18
N ILE A 280 -40.47 8.50 8.09
CA ILE A 280 -40.26 7.86 6.77
C ILE A 280 -39.07 6.91 6.80
N VAL A 281 -37.93 7.29 7.39
CA VAL A 281 -36.75 6.41 7.46
C VAL A 281 -37.11 5.10 8.18
N ASN A 282 -37.90 5.17 9.26
CA ASN A 282 -38.43 3.99 9.93
C ASN A 282 -39.29 3.12 8.99
N GLU A 283 -40.21 3.71 8.24
CA GLU A 283 -41.05 2.97 7.27
C GLU A 283 -40.24 2.34 6.14
N ILE A 284 -39.23 3.06 5.65
CA ILE A 284 -38.30 2.55 4.64
C ILE A 284 -37.52 1.38 5.22
N SER A 285 -37.04 1.49 6.46
CA SER A 285 -36.36 0.40 7.16
C SER A 285 -37.23 -0.86 7.24
N MET A 286 -38.51 -0.70 7.56
CA MET A 286 -39.46 -1.82 7.64
C MET A 286 -39.72 -2.45 6.27
N GLU A 287 -39.93 -1.64 5.22
CA GLU A 287 -40.14 -2.15 3.86
C GLU A 287 -38.87 -2.80 3.29
N PHE A 288 -37.70 -2.29 3.65
CA PHE A 288 -36.42 -2.85 3.22
C PHE A 288 -36.13 -4.20 3.90
N ALA A 289 -36.58 -4.38 5.15
CA ALA A 289 -36.52 -5.66 5.86
C ALA A 289 -37.52 -6.71 5.31
N ASN A 290 -38.51 -6.30 4.51
CA ASN A 290 -39.48 -7.20 3.91
C ASN A 290 -38.78 -8.12 2.88
N PRO A 291 -38.94 -9.46 2.97
CA PRO A 291 -38.39 -10.39 1.97
C PRO A 291 -39.02 -10.21 0.58
N ASN A 292 -40.24 -9.67 0.50
CA ASN A 292 -40.98 -9.46 -0.74
C ASN A 292 -40.75 -8.06 -1.36
N LYS A 293 -39.72 -7.32 -0.92
CA LYS A 293 -39.42 -5.99 -1.46
C LYS A 293 -39.17 -6.04 -2.97
N THR A 294 -39.68 -5.04 -3.70
CA THR A 294 -39.53 -4.99 -5.15
C THR A 294 -38.14 -4.50 -5.55
N VAL A 295 -37.59 -4.99 -6.67
CA VAL A 295 -36.31 -4.48 -7.21
C VAL A 295 -36.42 -2.98 -7.54
N ALA A 296 -37.61 -2.54 -7.99
CA ALA A 296 -37.88 -1.14 -8.25
C ALA A 296 -37.79 -0.27 -6.99
N PHE A 297 -38.24 -0.76 -5.84
CA PHE A 297 -38.07 -0.09 -4.53
C PHE A 297 -36.60 0.16 -4.23
N VAL A 298 -35.80 -0.91 -4.22
CA VAL A 298 -34.37 -0.83 -3.88
C VAL A 298 -33.63 0.12 -4.82
N LYS A 299 -33.92 0.04 -6.12
CA LYS A 299 -33.35 0.94 -7.12
C LYS A 299 -33.70 2.40 -6.83
N ALA A 300 -34.97 2.70 -6.58
CA ALA A 300 -35.42 4.06 -6.27
C ALA A 300 -34.75 4.61 -5.01
N ILE A 301 -34.61 3.82 -3.94
CA ILE A 301 -33.94 4.25 -2.72
C ILE A 301 -32.44 4.55 -2.96
N ARG A 302 -31.77 3.75 -3.80
CA ARG A 302 -30.33 3.94 -4.12
C ARG A 302 -30.06 5.19 -4.97
N GLU A 303 -30.98 5.54 -5.87
CA GLU A 303 -30.81 6.64 -6.83
C GLU A 303 -31.23 8.00 -6.27
N ASN A 304 -31.89 8.05 -5.10
CA ASN A 304 -32.37 9.29 -4.49
C ASN A 304 -31.50 9.72 -3.30
N ALA A 305 -31.35 11.03 -3.14
CA ALA A 305 -30.68 11.61 -1.98
C ALA A 305 -31.58 11.48 -0.75
N ILE A 306 -31.36 10.41 0.03
CA ILE A 306 -32.24 10.04 1.15
C ILE A 306 -31.57 10.17 2.50
N VAL A 307 -30.23 10.20 2.57
CA VAL A 307 -29.53 10.20 3.85
C VAL A 307 -29.25 11.62 4.30
N ALA A 308 -29.65 11.95 5.52
CA ALA A 308 -29.36 13.25 6.11
C ALA A 308 -27.99 13.24 6.77
N ASP A 309 -27.18 14.26 6.49
CA ASP A 309 -25.96 14.57 7.24
C ASP A 309 -26.28 15.31 8.56
N GLN A 310 -25.26 15.68 9.35
CA GLN A 310 -25.48 16.41 10.61
C GLN A 310 -26.07 17.81 10.40
N ASN A 311 -25.90 18.40 9.22
CA ASN A 311 -26.53 19.67 8.85
C ASN A 311 -27.97 19.48 8.32
N LYS A 312 -28.49 18.25 8.35
CA LYS A 312 -29.82 17.86 7.84
C LYS A 312 -29.98 18.17 6.35
N GLN A 313 -28.87 18.13 5.61
CA GLN A 313 -28.86 18.14 4.14
C GLN A 313 -28.93 16.70 3.64
N LEU A 314 -29.71 16.48 2.59
CA LEU A 314 -29.85 15.16 2.01
C LEU A 314 -28.76 14.89 0.98
N HIS A 315 -28.12 13.74 1.09
CA HIS A 315 -27.07 13.27 0.19
C HIS A 315 -27.42 11.92 -0.41
N LEU A 316 -26.74 11.55 -1.48
CA LEU A 316 -26.74 10.16 -1.94
C LEU A 316 -25.99 9.31 -0.90
N LEU A 317 -26.49 8.10 -0.66
CA LEU A 317 -25.87 7.23 0.33
C LEU A 317 -24.46 6.79 -0.09
N ALA A 318 -24.20 6.76 -1.40
CA ALA A 318 -22.89 6.53 -1.98
C ALA A 318 -21.87 7.64 -1.68
N ASP A 319 -22.27 8.77 -1.07
CA ASP A 319 -21.36 9.87 -0.70
C ASP A 319 -21.00 9.91 0.79
N VAL A 320 -21.60 9.00 1.57
CA VAL A 320 -21.54 8.96 3.03
C VAL A 320 -20.78 7.72 3.51
N PHE A 321 -20.00 7.90 4.58
CA PHE A 321 -19.15 6.88 5.18
C PHE A 321 -19.75 6.36 6.49
N ASP A 322 -19.36 5.14 6.85
CA ASP A 322 -19.71 4.56 8.13
C ASP A 322 -19.05 5.29 9.30
N HIS A 323 -19.85 5.70 10.27
CA HIS A 323 -19.42 6.46 11.44
C HIS A 323 -18.81 5.57 12.54
N GLN A 324 -18.93 4.24 12.42
CA GLN A 324 -18.33 3.30 13.36
C GLN A 324 -16.89 2.92 12.99
N ASP A 325 -16.43 3.30 11.79
CA ASP A 325 -15.10 2.97 11.32
C ASP A 325 -14.08 4.04 11.74
N GLU A 326 -13.04 3.62 12.47
CA GLU A 326 -12.03 4.53 13.00
C GLU A 326 -11.23 5.25 11.91
N VAL A 327 -10.97 4.62 10.75
CA VAL A 327 -10.26 5.25 9.62
C VAL A 327 -11.10 6.37 9.03
N PHE A 328 -12.38 6.09 8.77
CA PHE A 328 -13.27 7.10 8.20
C PHE A 328 -13.45 8.26 9.17
N VAL A 329 -13.69 7.98 10.46
CA VAL A 329 -13.81 9.01 11.50
C VAL A 329 -12.53 9.83 11.57
N ALA A 330 -11.36 9.19 11.65
CA ALA A 330 -10.07 9.89 11.70
C ALA A 330 -9.85 10.77 10.47
N ALA A 331 -10.11 10.27 9.26
CA ALA A 331 -9.93 11.01 8.01
C ALA A 331 -10.87 12.22 7.91
N PHE A 332 -12.15 12.04 8.22
CA PHE A 332 -13.21 13.04 8.01
C PHE A 332 -13.61 13.81 9.28
N THR A 333 -12.82 13.81 10.36
CA THR A 333 -13.11 14.59 11.59
C THR A 333 -13.51 16.05 11.33
N THR A 334 -12.84 16.75 10.40
CA THR A 334 -13.18 18.15 10.04
C THR A 334 -14.41 18.27 9.13
N PHE A 335 -14.86 17.16 8.54
CA PHE A 335 -16.02 17.03 7.65
C PHE A 335 -17.14 16.18 8.27
N ASP A 336 -17.09 15.95 9.60
CA ASP A 336 -18.03 15.07 10.30
C ASP A 336 -19.48 15.47 10.06
N LYS A 337 -19.71 16.77 9.86
CA LYS A 337 -21.04 17.32 9.60
C LYS A 337 -21.66 16.96 8.26
N THR A 338 -20.86 16.54 7.28
CA THR A 338 -21.29 16.32 5.89
C THR A 338 -21.04 14.91 5.36
N ARG A 339 -20.09 14.18 5.96
CA ARG A 339 -19.63 12.87 5.46
C ARG A 339 -20.22 11.67 6.20
N PHE A 340 -20.93 11.90 7.29
CA PHE A 340 -21.57 10.85 8.07
C PHE A 340 -23.08 11.08 8.19
N VAL A 341 -23.79 9.98 8.42
CA VAL A 341 -25.21 9.99 8.75
C VAL A 341 -25.46 10.76 10.05
N HIS A 342 -26.50 11.60 10.06
CA HIS A 342 -26.98 12.32 11.24
C HIS A 342 -27.16 11.38 12.44
N GLU A 343 -26.80 11.84 13.63
CA GLU A 343 -26.81 11.07 14.88
C GLU A 343 -28.13 10.31 15.14
N ASP A 344 -29.27 11.02 15.09
CA ASP A 344 -30.61 10.44 15.21
C ASP A 344 -30.90 9.22 14.30
N LEU A 345 -30.20 9.06 13.17
CA LEU A 345 -30.49 8.00 12.19
C LEU A 345 -29.44 6.88 12.20
N ARG A 346 -28.39 7.00 13.02
CA ARG A 346 -27.30 6.01 13.09
C ARG A 346 -27.77 4.64 13.57
N HIS A 347 -28.86 4.58 14.33
CA HIS A 347 -29.47 3.32 14.76
C HIS A 347 -30.01 2.46 13.59
N HIS A 348 -30.23 3.04 12.41
CA HIS A 348 -30.56 2.32 11.17
C HIS A 348 -29.32 1.90 10.36
N ARG A 349 -28.14 1.76 10.98
CA ARG A 349 -26.88 1.43 10.29
C ARG A 349 -27.00 0.28 9.29
N GLN A 350 -27.68 -0.81 9.64
CA GLN A 350 -27.82 -1.97 8.74
C GLN A 350 -28.59 -1.62 7.45
N LEU A 351 -29.66 -0.82 7.55
CA LEU A 351 -30.39 -0.32 6.39
C LEU A 351 -29.44 0.45 5.46
N TRP A 352 -28.62 1.32 6.02
CA TRP A 352 -27.68 2.14 5.25
C TRP A 352 -26.63 1.28 4.54
N ILE A 353 -26.08 0.27 5.22
CA ILE A 353 -25.16 -0.69 4.61
C ILE A 353 -25.83 -1.43 3.43
N ASP A 354 -27.05 -1.93 3.63
CA ASP A 354 -27.73 -2.73 2.61
C ASP A 354 -28.13 -1.91 1.36
N ILE A 355 -28.41 -0.61 1.56
CA ILE A 355 -28.68 0.32 0.45
C ILE A 355 -27.39 0.65 -0.30
N GLY A 356 -26.27 0.91 0.39
CA GLY A 356 -24.98 1.22 -0.26
C GLY A 356 -24.13 2.31 0.40
N MET A 357 -24.25 2.51 1.72
CA MET A 357 -23.31 3.34 2.49
C MET A 357 -21.90 2.75 2.37
N ARG A 358 -20.86 3.59 2.32
CA ARG A 358 -19.47 3.12 2.26
C ARG A 358 -19.06 2.58 3.62
N PHE A 359 -18.67 1.31 3.68
CA PHE A 359 -18.30 0.61 4.90
C PHE A 359 -17.17 -0.38 4.66
N VAL A 360 -16.52 -0.82 5.72
CA VAL A 360 -15.48 -1.84 5.67
C VAL A 360 -16.11 -3.23 5.68
N SER A 361 -15.94 -3.96 4.58
CA SER A 361 -16.49 -5.30 4.44
C SER A 361 -15.45 -6.34 4.87
N ARG A 362 -15.72 -7.04 5.98
CA ARG A 362 -14.84 -8.11 6.51
C ARG A 362 -13.40 -7.66 6.75
N GLY A 363 -13.20 -6.41 7.20
CA GLY A 363 -11.86 -5.84 7.41
C GLY A 363 -11.15 -5.34 6.14
N HIS A 364 -11.82 -5.38 4.98
CA HIS A 364 -11.29 -4.87 3.73
C HIS A 364 -11.94 -3.54 3.35
N TYR A 365 -11.11 -2.54 3.10
CA TYR A 365 -11.53 -1.24 2.57
C TYR A 365 -11.67 -1.33 1.06
N ASN A 366 -12.69 -0.66 0.51
CA ASN A 366 -12.71 -0.37 -0.92
C ASN A 366 -11.52 0.56 -1.22
N PRO A 367 -10.66 0.23 -2.21
CA PRO A 367 -9.50 1.05 -2.53
C PRO A 367 -9.81 2.52 -2.85
N GLU A 368 -10.93 2.79 -3.52
CA GLU A 368 -11.34 4.16 -3.89
C GLU A 368 -11.69 4.99 -2.65
N ASP A 369 -12.42 4.38 -1.70
CA ASP A 369 -12.81 4.99 -0.44
C ASP A 369 -11.59 5.30 0.43
N TYR A 370 -10.64 4.35 0.48
CA TYR A 370 -9.40 4.54 1.21
C TYR A 370 -8.52 5.62 0.59
N LEU A 371 -8.42 5.67 -0.74
CA LEU A 371 -7.69 6.73 -1.44
C LEU A 371 -8.29 8.11 -1.13
N GLN A 372 -9.63 8.22 -1.07
CA GLN A 372 -10.31 9.45 -0.70
C GLN A 372 -9.97 9.86 0.74
N CYS A 373 -9.92 8.91 1.68
CA CYS A 373 -9.48 9.16 3.06
C CYS A 373 -8.04 9.70 3.10
N LEU A 374 -7.12 9.08 2.36
CA LEU A 374 -5.72 9.53 2.26
C LEU A 374 -5.59 10.92 1.65
N GLN A 375 -6.40 11.26 0.65
CA GLN A 375 -6.40 12.60 0.04
C GLN A 375 -6.89 13.67 1.03
N VAL A 376 -7.93 13.37 1.80
CA VAL A 376 -8.42 14.29 2.84
C VAL A 376 -7.40 14.45 3.96
N LEU A 377 -6.78 13.36 4.41
CA LEU A 377 -5.68 13.40 5.38
C LEU A 377 -4.50 14.22 4.86
N ARG A 378 -4.08 14.03 3.60
CA ARG A 378 -3.02 14.83 2.96
C ARG A 378 -3.36 16.33 2.98
N ASN A 379 -4.59 16.70 2.64
CA ASN A 379 -5.03 18.09 2.63
C ASN A 379 -5.05 18.71 4.04
N ARG A 380 -5.45 17.93 5.04
CA ARG A 380 -5.43 18.36 6.46
C ARG A 380 -4.01 18.51 6.99
N LEU A 381 -3.14 17.54 6.71
CA LEU A 381 -1.74 17.61 7.07
C LEU A 381 -1.11 18.87 6.47
N ASN A 382 -1.45 19.26 5.23
CA ASN A 382 -0.95 20.51 4.61
C ASN A 382 -1.39 21.78 5.35
N GLN A 383 -2.38 21.72 6.26
CA GLN A 383 -2.96 22.88 6.93
C GLN A 383 -2.61 23.00 8.43
N ALA A 384 -2.29 21.91 9.15
CA ALA A 384 -1.54 21.87 10.43
C ALA A 384 -1.48 20.43 11.00
N GLU A 385 -0.55 20.23 11.94
CA GLU A 385 -0.08 18.97 12.54
C GLU A 385 -1.18 18.10 13.18
N GLY A 386 -1.26 16.84 12.74
CA GLY A 386 -2.00 15.78 13.41
C GLY A 386 -1.27 14.45 13.21
N GLN A 387 -0.86 13.82 14.31
CA GLN A 387 -0.39 12.43 14.36
C GLN A 387 -1.61 11.51 14.45
N ASP A 388 -1.69 10.46 13.64
CA ASP A 388 -2.65 9.37 13.87
C ASP A 388 -2.15 8.03 13.28
N GLY A 389 -2.23 7.00 14.13
CA GLY A 389 -2.66 5.61 13.89
C GLY A 389 -2.05 4.75 12.77
N ASN A 390 -1.39 3.65 13.19
CA ASN A 390 -0.98 2.54 12.31
C ASN A 390 -2.16 1.59 12.04
N ILE A 391 -2.56 1.40 10.78
CA ILE A 391 -3.64 0.49 10.38
C ILE A 391 -3.17 -0.39 9.22
N THR A 392 -3.32 -1.70 9.37
CA THR A 392 -2.90 -2.70 8.37
C THR A 392 -4.07 -2.98 7.42
N ILE A 393 -3.87 -2.82 6.11
CA ILE A 393 -4.94 -3.01 5.11
C ILE A 393 -4.44 -3.80 3.90
N HIS A 394 -5.30 -4.67 3.36
CA HIS A 394 -5.04 -5.49 2.17
C HIS A 394 -5.73 -4.91 0.93
N PHE A 395 -4.96 -4.50 -0.09
CA PHE A 395 -5.45 -4.05 -1.40
C PHE A 395 -4.89 -4.90 -2.56
N GLY A 396 -5.51 -4.82 -3.74
CA GLY A 396 -4.99 -5.42 -4.98
C GLY A 396 -3.85 -4.60 -5.61
N ALA A 397 -2.99 -5.23 -6.42
CA ALA A 397 -1.74 -4.66 -6.93
C ALA A 397 -1.88 -3.34 -7.71
N SER A 398 -2.93 -3.17 -8.52
CA SER A 398 -3.17 -1.92 -9.28
C SER A 398 -3.53 -0.73 -8.40
N HIS A 399 -4.17 -0.97 -7.25
CA HIS A 399 -4.59 0.08 -6.33
C HIS A 399 -3.45 0.54 -5.41
N TRP A 400 -2.52 -0.36 -5.10
CA TRP A 400 -1.33 -0.03 -4.32
C TRP A 400 -0.46 1.03 -4.97
N HIS A 401 -0.42 1.12 -6.31
CA HIS A 401 0.34 2.16 -7.00
C HIS A 401 -0.21 3.58 -6.73
N GLY A 402 -1.54 3.74 -6.63
CA GLY A 402 -2.15 5.03 -6.28
C GLY A 402 -1.93 5.39 -4.81
N ILE A 403 -2.07 4.40 -3.92
CA ILE A 403 -1.87 4.55 -2.47
C ILE A 403 -0.42 4.85 -2.14
N SER A 404 0.53 4.16 -2.79
CA SER A 404 1.94 4.22 -2.43
C SER A 404 2.60 5.56 -2.72
N ASN A 405 2.02 6.35 -3.62
CA ASN A 405 2.52 7.65 -4.04
C ASN A 405 1.96 8.83 -3.23
N VAL A 406 1.01 8.61 -2.31
CA VAL A 406 0.46 9.69 -1.48
C VAL A 406 1.42 10.03 -0.34
N LYS A 407 1.84 11.29 -0.25
CA LYS A 407 2.77 11.79 0.76
C LYS A 407 2.05 12.11 2.08
N VAL A 408 1.98 11.13 2.96
CA VAL A 408 1.30 11.24 4.28
C VAL A 408 2.23 10.97 5.47
N PHE A 409 3.36 10.31 5.27
CA PHE A 409 4.26 9.95 6.37
C PHE A 409 5.17 11.13 6.71
N SER A 410 5.18 11.53 7.98
CA SER A 410 6.03 12.62 8.44
C SER A 410 7.49 12.15 8.56
N ALA A 411 8.42 12.95 8.07
CA ALA A 411 9.84 12.70 8.21
C ALA A 411 10.30 12.97 9.66
N ARG A 412 11.23 12.14 10.15
CA ARG A 412 11.80 12.23 11.49
C ARG A 412 12.82 13.37 11.54
N ALA A 413 12.44 14.48 12.16
CA ALA A 413 13.29 15.67 12.29
C ALA A 413 14.14 15.68 13.58
N THR A 414 13.68 15.01 14.64
CA THR A 414 14.33 15.01 15.96
C THR A 414 15.11 13.72 16.19
N LEU A 415 16.44 13.79 16.21
CA LEU A 415 17.34 12.63 16.25
C LEU A 415 18.41 12.79 17.34
N GLN A 416 18.00 13.10 18.57
CA GLN A 416 18.92 13.29 19.70
C GLN A 416 19.69 12.02 20.09
N SER A 417 19.18 10.84 19.73
CA SER A 417 19.83 9.55 19.95
C SER A 417 20.75 9.10 18.81
N GLU A 418 20.77 9.82 17.67
CA GLU A 418 21.62 9.44 16.54
C GLU A 418 23.05 9.94 16.66
N ILE A 419 23.93 9.24 15.95
CA ILE A 419 25.35 9.54 15.82
C ILE A 419 25.53 10.95 15.22
N GLU A 420 26.50 11.69 15.76
CA GLU A 420 26.68 13.13 15.54
C GLU A 420 26.85 13.48 14.04
N HIS A 421 27.67 12.73 13.30
CA HIS A 421 27.91 12.96 11.86
C HIS A 421 26.68 12.73 10.98
N ARG A 422 25.72 11.88 11.41
CA ARG A 422 24.48 11.63 10.66
C ARG A 422 23.43 12.72 10.90
N ARG A 423 23.42 13.27 12.12
CA ARG A 423 22.32 14.10 12.64
C ARG A 423 22.05 15.32 11.78
N SER A 424 23.08 16.08 11.41
CA SER A 424 22.95 17.30 10.60
C SER A 424 22.32 17.01 9.23
N THR A 425 22.81 15.97 8.55
CA THR A 425 22.36 15.60 7.21
C THR A 425 20.94 15.03 7.22
N ILE A 426 20.61 14.15 8.15
CA ILE A 426 19.24 13.61 8.24
C ILE A 426 18.25 14.73 8.61
N THR A 427 18.62 15.62 9.54
CA THR A 427 17.79 16.79 9.87
C THR A 427 17.58 17.68 8.65
N GLN A 428 18.63 17.97 7.87
CA GLN A 428 18.49 18.75 6.63
C GLN A 428 17.56 18.07 5.61
N LEU A 429 17.73 16.77 5.35
CA LEU A 429 16.86 16.00 4.45
C LEU A 429 15.40 15.96 4.93
N SER A 430 15.19 15.91 6.26
CA SER A 430 13.85 15.95 6.84
C SER A 430 13.18 17.32 6.71
N LEU A 431 13.96 18.41 6.70
CA LEU A 431 13.46 19.77 6.48
C LEU A 431 13.15 20.02 5.00
N ASP A 432 14.03 19.57 4.10
CA ASP A 432 13.84 19.68 2.66
C ASP A 432 12.65 18.85 2.19
N LYS A 433 12.44 17.69 2.81
CA LYS A 433 11.35 16.77 2.52
C LYS A 433 10.65 16.31 3.80
N PRO A 434 9.73 17.12 4.34
CA PRO A 434 9.03 16.82 5.60
C PRO A 434 8.03 15.68 5.46
N ARG A 435 7.69 15.26 4.23
CA ARG A 435 6.70 14.22 3.97
C ARG A 435 7.12 13.23 2.91
N LEU A 436 6.90 11.96 3.22
CA LEU A 436 7.27 10.80 2.44
C LEU A 436 6.02 10.06 1.99
N SER A 437 6.09 9.48 0.79
CA SER A 437 5.11 8.49 0.31
C SER A 437 5.58 7.08 0.66
N LEU A 438 4.67 6.11 0.69
CA LEU A 438 5.01 4.72 1.02
C LEU A 438 6.09 4.13 0.10
N SER A 439 6.10 4.53 -1.18
CA SER A 439 7.11 4.15 -2.17
C SER A 439 8.50 4.75 -1.92
N GLU A 440 8.59 5.80 -1.11
CA GLU A 440 9.83 6.51 -0.77
C GLU A 440 10.40 6.08 0.59
N ILE A 441 9.66 5.27 1.36
CA ILE A 441 10.07 4.86 2.71
C ILE A 441 11.12 3.76 2.64
N VAL A 442 12.26 4.04 3.28
CA VAL A 442 13.29 3.06 3.63
C VAL A 442 13.19 2.78 5.12
N LEU A 443 13.32 1.51 5.51
CA LEU A 443 13.29 1.10 6.92
C LEU A 443 14.53 1.61 7.66
N TYR A 444 14.36 1.98 8.92
CA TYR A 444 15.45 2.44 9.77
C TYR A 444 16.55 1.41 9.98
N ASP A 445 16.23 0.12 9.86
CA ASP A 445 17.20 -1.00 9.84
C ASP A 445 18.36 -0.75 8.85
N TYR A 446 18.13 0.05 7.79
CA TYR A 446 19.12 0.39 6.76
C TYR A 446 19.72 1.79 6.90
N VAL A 447 19.57 2.45 8.05
CA VAL A 447 20.05 3.83 8.26
C VAL A 447 21.54 3.97 7.92
N ALA A 448 22.38 3.03 8.38
CA ALA A 448 23.83 3.02 8.21
C ALA A 448 24.31 3.10 6.74
N ILE A 449 23.46 2.68 5.78
CA ILE A 449 23.83 2.57 4.36
C ILE A 449 23.14 3.59 3.44
N CYS A 450 22.27 4.45 3.98
CA CYS A 450 21.52 5.41 3.16
C CYS A 450 21.11 6.71 3.87
N TRP A 451 21.56 6.96 5.10
CA TRP A 451 21.16 8.14 5.89
C TRP A 451 21.44 9.47 5.20
N SER A 452 22.40 9.54 4.29
CA SER A 452 22.74 10.77 3.56
C SER A 452 21.86 11.02 2.32
N GLN A 453 20.96 10.09 1.98
CA GLN A 453 20.22 10.12 0.71
C GLN A 453 18.70 10.15 0.88
N THR A 454 18.19 9.77 2.05
CA THR A 454 16.75 9.79 2.33
C THR A 454 16.46 10.19 3.77
N SER A 455 15.30 10.81 3.98
CA SER A 455 14.73 10.95 5.33
C SER A 455 13.95 9.69 5.72
N PHE A 456 13.78 9.49 7.03
CA PHE A 456 13.10 8.33 7.60
C PHE A 456 11.74 8.74 8.18
N ALA A 457 10.76 7.84 8.14
CA ALA A 457 9.44 8.13 8.70
C ALA A 457 9.47 8.13 10.24
N VAL A 458 8.66 8.98 10.87
CA VAL A 458 8.45 8.95 12.34
C VAL A 458 7.78 7.65 12.74
N LEU A 459 6.69 7.30 12.04
CA LEU A 459 5.95 6.05 12.20
C LEU A 459 6.28 5.14 11.02
N GLU A 460 6.97 4.04 11.29
CA GLU A 460 7.38 3.09 10.26
C GLU A 460 6.23 2.16 9.86
N PRO A 461 5.96 2.02 8.55
CA PRO A 461 5.04 1.00 8.05
C PRO A 461 5.60 -0.41 8.27
N THR A 462 4.72 -1.39 8.46
CA THR A 462 5.14 -2.78 8.56
C THR A 462 5.72 -3.31 7.24
N LYS A 463 6.62 -4.28 7.33
CA LYS A 463 7.25 -4.93 6.16
C LYS A 463 6.22 -5.47 5.16
N ASP A 464 5.06 -5.92 5.64
CA ASP A 464 3.98 -6.43 4.78
C ASP A 464 3.25 -5.33 3.99
N VAL A 465 3.10 -4.13 4.55
CA VAL A 465 2.54 -2.98 3.82
C VAL A 465 3.51 -2.53 2.72
N LEU A 466 4.82 -2.51 3.02
CA LEU A 466 5.86 -2.13 2.06
C LEU A 466 6.00 -3.13 0.90
N LYS A 467 5.82 -4.44 1.14
CA LYS A 467 5.82 -5.45 0.06
C LYS A 467 4.78 -5.16 -1.01
N ASN A 468 3.64 -4.60 -0.61
CA ASN A 468 2.54 -4.35 -1.52
C ASN A 468 2.69 -3.06 -2.34
N ALA A 469 3.55 -2.12 -1.90
CA ALA A 469 3.78 -0.84 -2.57
C ALA A 469 4.55 -0.94 -3.90
N GLY A 470 5.07 -2.14 -4.23
CA GLY A 470 5.88 -2.42 -5.41
C GLY A 470 7.38 -2.19 -5.14
N GLY A 471 8.17 -3.27 -5.19
CA GLY A 471 9.61 -3.27 -4.86
C GLY A 471 9.96 -4.30 -3.77
N GLU A 472 11.24 -4.42 -3.41
CA GLU A 472 11.62 -5.14 -2.19
C GLU A 472 11.31 -4.25 -0.96
N PRO A 473 10.71 -4.78 0.10
CA PRO A 473 10.08 -3.99 1.16
C PRO A 473 11.07 -3.12 1.92
N GLY A 474 10.96 -1.79 1.74
CA GLY A 474 11.70 -0.79 2.52
C GLY A 474 13.22 -0.84 2.38
N LEU A 475 13.72 -1.44 1.29
CA LEU A 475 15.15 -1.56 1.01
C LEU A 475 15.64 -0.36 0.18
N PRO A 476 16.84 0.19 0.48
CA PRO A 476 17.40 1.26 -0.33
C PRO A 476 17.81 0.73 -1.71
N SER A 477 17.54 1.51 -2.75
CA SER A 477 17.97 1.16 -4.11
C SER A 477 19.50 1.13 -4.21
N CYS A 478 20.08 0.28 -5.07
CA CYS A 478 21.54 0.24 -5.22
C CYS A 478 22.11 1.59 -5.65
N GLY A 479 21.39 2.37 -6.49
CA GLY A 479 21.79 3.72 -6.88
C GLY A 479 21.92 4.66 -5.67
N MET A 480 20.93 4.63 -4.77
CA MET A 480 20.95 5.38 -3.51
C MET A 480 22.17 5.00 -2.65
N VAL A 481 22.48 3.70 -2.51
CA VAL A 481 23.63 3.25 -1.72
C VAL A 481 24.97 3.67 -2.35
N TRP A 482 25.05 3.74 -3.69
CA TRP A 482 26.24 4.28 -4.36
C TRP A 482 26.46 5.77 -4.11
N ASP A 483 25.39 6.57 -4.19
CA ASP A 483 25.47 8.00 -3.88
C ASP A 483 25.77 8.23 -2.40
N HIS A 484 25.30 7.34 -1.51
CA HIS A 484 25.71 7.30 -0.12
C HIS A 484 27.20 7.03 0.06
N LEU A 485 27.77 6.05 -0.66
CA LEU A 485 29.22 5.77 -0.60
C LEU A 485 30.06 6.98 -1.05
N LYS A 486 29.63 7.69 -2.09
CA LYS A 486 30.28 8.95 -2.51
C LYS A 486 30.22 10.02 -1.41
N HIS A 487 29.09 10.11 -0.73
CA HIS A 487 28.93 11.03 0.40
C HIS A 487 29.89 10.67 1.55
N LEU A 488 29.97 9.39 1.95
CA LEU A 488 30.91 8.91 2.97
C LEU A 488 32.36 9.25 2.61
N ARG A 489 32.75 9.08 1.35
CA ARG A 489 34.09 9.48 0.85
C ARG A 489 34.32 10.98 0.98
N SER A 490 33.34 11.82 0.68
CA SER A 490 33.47 13.27 0.87
C SER A 490 33.57 13.66 2.35
N MET A 491 32.82 12.96 3.21
CA MET A 491 32.78 13.20 4.65
C MET A 491 34.06 12.74 5.35
N ALA A 492 34.77 11.75 4.80
CA ALA A 492 36.07 11.31 5.30
C ALA A 492 37.09 12.46 5.39
N ALA A 493 36.99 13.47 4.52
CA ALA A 493 37.85 14.66 4.55
C ALA A 493 37.57 15.58 5.76
N THR A 494 36.36 15.54 6.33
CA THR A 494 35.91 16.39 7.45
C THR A 494 35.62 15.60 8.72
N LEU A 495 36.00 14.31 8.76
CA LEU A 495 35.72 13.40 9.87
C LEU A 495 36.47 13.81 11.14
N LYS A 496 35.86 13.66 12.32
CA LYS A 496 36.54 13.86 13.62
C LYS A 496 37.09 12.54 14.15
N SER A 497 38.15 12.59 14.96
CA SER A 497 38.76 11.39 15.56
C SER A 497 37.79 10.56 16.42
N SER A 498 36.83 11.21 17.06
CA SER A 498 35.81 10.56 17.90
C SER A 498 34.75 9.78 17.10
N GLU A 499 34.62 10.02 15.79
CA GLU A 499 33.56 9.45 14.92
C GLU A 499 34.09 8.32 14.02
N ILE A 500 35.38 7.99 14.12
CA ILE A 500 36.05 7.02 13.24
C ILE A 500 35.38 5.64 13.32
N LYS A 501 35.02 5.20 14.53
CA LYS A 501 34.47 3.87 14.73
C LYS A 501 33.11 3.72 14.03
N GLU A 502 32.20 4.65 14.31
CA GLU A 502 30.85 4.68 13.75
C GLU A 502 30.89 4.89 12.22
N PHE A 503 31.82 5.72 11.73
CA PHE A 503 32.06 5.90 10.30
C PHE A 503 32.49 4.59 9.60
N LEU A 504 33.43 3.85 10.20
CA LEU A 504 33.88 2.58 9.64
C LEU A 504 32.78 1.52 9.68
N GLU A 505 31.91 1.53 10.70
CA GLU A 505 30.71 0.68 10.75
C GLU A 505 29.76 0.98 9.58
N ASP A 506 29.47 2.26 9.30
CA ASP A 506 28.65 2.71 8.16
C ASP A 506 29.27 2.30 6.81
N LEU A 507 30.57 2.51 6.66
CA LEU A 507 31.30 2.16 5.45
C LEU A 507 31.32 0.65 5.20
N ASN A 508 31.55 -0.14 6.26
CA ASN A 508 31.57 -1.59 6.18
C ASN A 508 30.17 -2.17 5.86
N ALA A 509 29.12 -1.61 6.45
CA ALA A 509 27.74 -1.97 6.14
C ALA A 509 27.39 -1.64 4.69
N THR A 510 27.84 -0.49 4.19
CA THR A 510 27.64 -0.04 2.81
C THR A 510 28.31 -1.01 1.81
N TYR A 511 29.58 -1.37 2.04
CA TYR A 511 30.27 -2.36 1.20
C TYR A 511 29.62 -3.75 1.25
N LEU A 512 29.18 -4.19 2.44
CA LEU A 512 28.51 -5.49 2.58
C LEU A 512 27.21 -5.53 1.80
N TYR A 513 26.38 -4.48 1.89
CA TYR A 513 25.11 -4.39 1.17
C TYR A 513 25.30 -4.43 -0.35
N LEU A 514 26.31 -3.69 -0.86
CA LEU A 514 26.67 -3.71 -2.28
C LEU A 514 27.16 -5.11 -2.71
N GLN A 515 27.96 -5.79 -1.87
CA GLN A 515 28.40 -7.16 -2.13
C GLN A 515 27.24 -8.17 -2.15
N GLU A 516 26.22 -8.03 -1.33
CA GLU A 516 25.08 -8.95 -1.32
C GLU A 516 24.14 -8.71 -2.51
N ASN A 517 24.04 -7.48 -2.99
CA ASN A 517 23.07 -7.08 -4.02
C ASN A 517 23.68 -6.84 -5.43
N HIS A 518 24.99 -7.06 -5.63
CA HIS A 518 25.66 -6.81 -6.92
C HIS A 518 25.03 -7.54 -8.13
N LYS A 519 24.42 -8.72 -7.93
CA LYS A 519 23.82 -9.52 -9.02
C LYS A 519 22.45 -9.02 -9.47
N LYS A 520 21.73 -8.25 -8.65
CA LYS A 520 20.33 -7.86 -8.92
C LYS A 520 20.21 -6.73 -9.96
N ASN A 521 21.30 -6.02 -10.29
CA ASN A 521 21.27 -4.80 -11.11
C ASN A 521 22.41 -4.69 -12.14
N SER A 522 22.87 -5.80 -12.72
CA SER A 522 24.04 -5.88 -13.62
C SER A 522 24.04 -4.93 -14.83
N LEU A 523 22.89 -4.35 -15.20
CA LEU A 523 22.71 -3.49 -16.36
C LEU A 523 22.76 -1.97 -16.08
N SER A 524 22.72 -1.53 -14.81
CA SER A 524 22.69 -0.10 -14.44
C SER A 524 23.93 0.40 -13.72
N PHE A 525 24.92 -0.46 -13.44
CA PHE A 525 26.19 -0.07 -12.84
C PHE A 525 27.02 0.76 -13.82
N ARG A 526 26.88 2.10 -13.76
CA ARG A 526 27.92 2.99 -14.27
C ARG A 526 29.08 2.95 -13.28
N TYR A 527 30.17 2.28 -13.68
CA TYR A 527 31.38 2.17 -12.90
C TYR A 527 31.89 3.56 -12.51
N PRO A 528 31.90 3.92 -11.21
CA PRO A 528 32.48 5.18 -10.80
C PRO A 528 34.00 5.11 -11.05
N SER A 529 34.56 6.00 -11.84
CA SER A 529 36.02 6.15 -12.04
C SER A 529 36.70 6.92 -10.88
N GLU A 530 36.02 6.97 -9.73
CA GLU A 530 36.34 7.75 -8.54
C GLU A 530 37.04 6.89 -7.46
N ASP A 531 37.73 7.55 -6.54
CA ASP A 531 38.45 6.92 -5.42
C ASP A 531 37.47 6.53 -4.30
N LEU A 532 36.75 5.42 -4.45
CA LEU A 532 35.67 5.00 -3.52
C LEU A 532 36.06 3.84 -2.59
N TRP A 533 37.27 3.28 -2.73
CA TRP A 533 37.68 2.09 -1.98
C TRP A 533 38.74 2.43 -0.94
N LEU A 534 38.41 2.24 0.34
CA LEU A 534 39.34 2.48 1.44
C LEU A 534 40.30 1.29 1.62
N ASN A 535 41.48 1.32 0.98
CA ASN A 535 42.48 0.25 1.03
C ASN A 535 43.48 0.49 2.17
N ALA A 536 43.02 0.38 3.42
CA ALA A 536 43.85 0.66 4.61
C ALA A 536 44.48 -0.61 5.21
N ASN A 537 45.68 -0.46 5.79
CA ASN A 537 46.36 -1.53 6.53
C ASN A 537 45.69 -1.67 7.89
N THR A 538 45.03 -2.80 8.11
CA THR A 538 44.49 -3.16 9.43
C THR A 538 45.32 -4.33 9.93
N SER A 539 46.47 -4.05 10.54
CA SER A 539 47.15 -5.03 11.38
C SER A 539 46.20 -5.41 12.53
N GLN A 540 46.07 -6.70 12.82
CA GLN A 540 45.13 -7.21 13.83
C GLN A 540 45.20 -6.41 15.14
N GLY A 541 44.17 -5.59 15.40
CA GLY A 541 43.97 -4.90 16.69
C GLY A 541 44.34 -3.41 16.78
N GLN A 542 44.88 -2.77 15.73
CA GLN A 542 45.15 -1.31 15.76
C GLN A 542 43.98 -0.49 15.19
N TYR A 543 43.62 0.59 15.90
CA TYR A 543 42.66 1.58 15.43
C TYR A 543 43.25 2.36 14.25
N LEU A 544 42.49 2.47 13.15
CA LEU A 544 42.88 3.28 11.99
C LEU A 544 43.02 4.75 12.39
N SER A 545 44.14 5.36 12.05
CA SER A 545 44.33 6.80 12.28
C SER A 545 43.50 7.62 11.28
N LEU A 546 43.14 8.85 11.69
CA LEU A 546 42.40 9.78 10.83
C LEU A 546 43.16 10.10 9.53
N GLN A 547 44.49 10.21 9.61
CA GLN A 547 45.36 10.46 8.47
C GLN A 547 45.38 9.29 7.48
N GLU A 548 45.37 8.04 7.97
CA GLU A 548 45.25 6.85 7.11
C GLU A 548 43.90 6.79 6.40
N ILE A 549 42.80 7.11 7.11
CA ILE A 549 41.47 7.13 6.51
C ILE A 549 41.40 8.18 5.40
N GLN A 550 42.00 9.35 5.57
CA GLN A 550 41.97 10.42 4.57
C GLN A 550 42.82 10.12 3.32
N THR A 551 43.92 9.36 3.47
CA THR A 551 44.89 9.14 2.39
C THR A 551 44.76 7.80 1.67
N SER A 552 44.03 6.83 2.25
CA SER A 552 43.96 5.45 1.75
C SER A 552 42.80 5.17 0.77
N TRP A 553 42.17 6.20 0.18
CA TRP A 553 41.11 6.02 -0.83
C TRP A 553 41.70 5.76 -2.21
N VAL A 554 41.23 4.70 -2.87
CA VAL A 554 41.84 4.18 -4.10
C VAL A 554 40.78 3.88 -5.17
N LYS A 555 41.18 3.99 -6.44
CA LYS A 555 40.37 3.56 -7.59
C LYS A 555 40.41 2.05 -7.77
N LEU A 556 39.32 1.49 -8.29
CA LEU A 556 39.25 0.07 -8.61
C LEU A 556 40.38 -0.41 -9.55
N GLN A 557 40.77 0.42 -10.54
CA GLN A 557 41.81 0.05 -11.51
C GLN A 557 43.22 -0.07 -10.90
N ARG A 558 43.41 0.41 -9.67
CA ARG A 558 44.71 0.34 -8.97
C ARG A 558 44.77 -0.83 -7.98
N LEU A 559 43.73 -1.66 -7.87
CA LEU A 559 43.68 -2.80 -6.97
C LEU A 559 43.93 -4.12 -7.73
N VAL A 560 44.61 -5.07 -7.09
CA VAL A 560 44.87 -6.41 -7.65
C VAL A 560 44.52 -7.50 -6.62
N LEU A 561 43.80 -8.53 -7.09
CA LEU A 561 43.44 -9.70 -6.29
C LEU A 561 44.59 -10.73 -6.32
N SER A 562 44.83 -11.37 -5.17
CA SER A 562 45.75 -12.51 -5.00
C SER A 562 47.27 -12.24 -5.13
N THR A 563 47.76 -11.05 -4.76
CA THR A 563 49.20 -10.74 -4.66
C THR A 563 49.61 -10.34 -3.25
N SER A 564 50.72 -10.90 -2.74
CA SER A 564 51.25 -10.61 -1.40
C SER A 564 52.38 -9.57 -1.37
N ILE A 565 52.72 -8.95 -2.50
CA ILE A 565 53.90 -8.08 -2.60
C ILE A 565 53.46 -6.67 -2.99
N ASP A 566 53.78 -5.70 -2.13
CA ASP A 566 53.60 -4.28 -2.41
C ASP A 566 54.58 -3.85 -3.52
N ASN A 567 54.06 -3.29 -4.61
CA ASN A 567 54.88 -2.60 -5.59
C ASN A 567 55.23 -1.21 -5.03
N GLU A 568 56.50 -0.96 -4.71
CA GLU A 568 57.02 0.36 -4.30
C GLU A 568 56.81 1.46 -5.36
N HIS A 569 56.39 1.11 -6.59
CA HIS A 569 56.23 2.05 -7.70
C HIS A 569 54.77 2.43 -8.03
N GLY A 570 53.85 2.27 -7.08
CA GLY A 570 52.65 3.11 -6.95
C GLY A 570 51.51 2.96 -7.97
N ARG A 571 51.62 2.10 -8.99
CA ARG A 571 50.54 1.95 -10.00
C ARG A 571 49.48 0.90 -9.64
N MET A 572 49.88 -0.19 -8.99
CA MET A 572 48.99 -1.29 -8.56
C MET A 572 49.27 -1.65 -7.10
N GLN A 573 48.23 -1.71 -6.28
CA GLN A 573 48.28 -2.04 -4.86
C GLN A 573 47.60 -3.39 -4.60
N PRO A 574 48.18 -4.25 -3.76
CA PRO A 574 47.51 -5.46 -3.32
C PRO A 574 46.28 -5.13 -2.48
N LEU A 575 45.29 -6.01 -2.52
CA LEU A 575 44.10 -5.92 -1.68
C LEU A 575 44.48 -6.11 -0.21
N ARG A 576 44.29 -5.08 0.62
CA ARG A 576 44.58 -5.13 2.07
C ARG A 576 43.42 -5.77 2.84
N GLN A 577 43.68 -6.17 4.09
CA GLN A 577 42.73 -6.92 4.93
C GLN A 577 41.36 -6.23 5.09
N SER A 578 41.33 -4.90 5.10
CA SER A 578 40.10 -4.10 5.22
C SER A 578 39.11 -4.34 4.07
N LEU A 579 39.61 -4.55 2.85
CA LEU A 579 38.81 -4.80 1.64
C LEU A 579 38.79 -6.28 1.23
N ALA A 580 39.67 -7.13 1.77
CA ALA A 580 39.75 -8.56 1.47
C ALA A 580 38.41 -9.30 1.60
N LYS A 581 37.61 -8.97 2.63
CA LYS A 581 36.26 -9.50 2.85
C LYS A 581 35.24 -9.15 1.75
N TYR A 582 35.56 -8.21 0.88
CA TYR A 582 34.70 -7.73 -0.22
C TYR A 582 35.19 -8.16 -1.61
N GLU A 583 36.07 -9.17 -1.70
CA GLU A 583 36.65 -9.68 -2.94
C GLU A 583 35.59 -10.06 -3.99
N LYS A 584 34.43 -10.61 -3.59
CA LYS A 584 33.38 -10.99 -4.55
C LYS A 584 32.79 -9.78 -5.25
N LEU A 585 32.60 -8.67 -4.53
CA LEU A 585 32.15 -7.41 -5.09
C LEU A 585 33.19 -6.83 -6.04
N LEU A 586 34.45 -6.77 -5.60
CA LEU A 586 35.55 -6.21 -6.38
C LEU A 586 35.83 -7.00 -7.67
N GLY A 587 35.81 -8.32 -7.59
CA GLY A 587 35.91 -9.20 -8.76
C GLY A 587 34.75 -9.01 -9.73
N ALA A 588 33.51 -8.89 -9.24
CA ALA A 588 32.35 -8.60 -10.08
C ALA A 588 32.40 -7.22 -10.75
N LEU A 589 33.07 -6.25 -10.14
CA LEU A 589 33.28 -4.91 -10.70
C LEU A 589 34.47 -4.82 -11.67
N GLY A 590 35.21 -5.92 -11.88
CA GLY A 590 36.31 -6.00 -12.85
C GLY A 590 37.70 -5.76 -12.27
N CYS A 591 37.90 -5.97 -10.96
CA CYS A 591 39.23 -5.95 -10.34
C CYS A 591 40.10 -7.12 -10.91
N PRO A 592 41.30 -6.86 -11.45
CA PRO A 592 42.16 -7.90 -12.03
C PRO A 592 42.66 -8.90 -10.97
N SER A 593 42.76 -10.18 -11.34
CA SER A 593 43.28 -11.29 -10.51
C SER A 593 44.47 -11.95 -11.20
N ILE A 594 45.55 -12.22 -10.48
CA ILE A 594 46.72 -12.93 -11.01
C ILE A 594 46.48 -14.44 -11.01
N ILE A 595 46.80 -15.12 -12.12
CA ILE A 595 46.65 -16.56 -12.30
C ILE A 595 48.03 -17.21 -12.33
N TYR A 596 48.26 -18.25 -11.51
CA TYR A 596 49.48 -19.06 -11.49
C TYR A 596 49.22 -20.43 -12.14
N PRO A 597 50.08 -20.91 -13.06
CA PRO A 597 49.94 -22.23 -13.69
C PRO A 597 50.01 -23.41 -12.70
N THR A 598 49.28 -24.50 -12.98
CA THR A 598 49.27 -25.73 -12.15
C THR A 598 50.40 -26.68 -12.56
N ILE A 599 51.27 -27.09 -11.63
CA ILE A 599 52.48 -27.88 -11.89
C ILE A 599 52.25 -29.37 -11.60
N ASN A 600 52.61 -30.27 -12.53
CA ASN A 600 52.67 -31.73 -12.32
C ASN A 600 54.14 -32.18 -12.27
N LEU A 601 54.61 -32.70 -11.13
CA LEU A 601 56.02 -33.06 -10.88
C LEU A 601 56.22 -34.59 -10.86
N PRO A 602 57.27 -35.14 -11.53
CA PRO A 602 57.67 -36.53 -11.35
C PRO A 602 58.59 -36.72 -10.12
N ALA A 603 58.41 -37.84 -9.41
CA ALA A 603 59.09 -38.14 -8.15
C ALA A 603 60.58 -38.51 -8.32
N THR A 604 61.42 -37.95 -7.45
CA THR A 604 62.86 -38.19 -7.32
C THR A 604 63.10 -39.38 -6.36
N GLY A 605 63.94 -40.34 -6.76
CA GLY A 605 64.29 -41.52 -5.94
C GLY A 605 65.69 -41.41 -5.32
N PRO A 606 65.94 -41.93 -4.10
CA PRO A 606 67.26 -41.90 -3.46
C PRO A 606 68.13 -43.14 -3.79
N GLY A 607 69.42 -42.91 -4.04
CA GLY A 607 70.49 -43.90 -4.24
C GLY A 607 71.37 -44.14 -2.99
N PHE A 608 72.19 -45.20 -3.00
CA PHE A 608 72.71 -45.91 -1.81
C PHE A 608 74.11 -45.52 -1.26
N SER A 609 74.35 -45.97 -0.02
CA SER A 609 75.46 -45.72 0.93
C SER A 609 76.83 -46.40 0.64
N MET A 610 77.62 -45.90 -0.32
CA MET A 610 79.10 -45.95 -0.31
C MET A 610 79.75 -44.55 -0.22
N ALA A 611 78.97 -43.52 -0.50
CA ALA A 611 79.27 -42.09 -0.47
C ALA A 611 80.00 -41.60 0.80
N SER A 612 79.53 -42.03 1.98
CA SER A 612 80.00 -41.54 3.27
C SER A 612 81.47 -41.90 3.59
N LEU A 613 81.94 -43.06 3.11
CA LEU A 613 83.32 -43.52 3.36
C LEU A 613 84.33 -42.79 2.45
N ILE A 614 83.95 -42.55 1.19
CA ILE A 614 84.75 -41.82 0.20
C ILE A 614 84.77 -40.31 0.50
N SER A 615 83.66 -39.77 1.01
CA SER A 615 83.61 -38.40 1.52
C SER A 615 84.55 -38.18 2.71
N LYS A 616 84.60 -39.13 3.66
CA LYS A 616 85.57 -39.08 4.77
C LYS A 616 87.03 -39.07 4.28
N MET A 617 87.34 -39.80 3.20
CA MET A 617 88.67 -39.76 2.59
C MET A 617 89.01 -38.39 1.97
N ARG A 618 88.03 -37.69 1.39
CA ARG A 618 88.19 -36.33 0.85
C ARG A 618 88.46 -35.30 1.95
N VAL A 619 87.72 -35.36 3.06
CA VAL A 619 87.91 -34.46 4.20
C VAL A 619 89.27 -34.70 4.86
N ASP A 620 89.66 -35.97 4.99
CA ASP A 620 90.98 -36.37 5.52
C ASP A 620 92.14 -36.09 4.53
N GLY A 621 91.86 -35.68 3.29
CA GLY A 621 92.85 -35.42 2.25
C GLY A 621 93.59 -36.66 1.74
N LYS A 622 93.04 -37.86 1.95
CA LYS A 622 93.66 -39.14 1.60
C LYS A 622 93.26 -39.54 0.18
N GLY A 623 94.23 -39.64 -0.73
CA GLY A 623 94.01 -40.11 -2.11
C GLY A 623 93.46 -39.05 -3.07
N VAL A 624 93.44 -37.77 -2.66
CA VAL A 624 93.06 -36.62 -3.50
C VAL A 624 94.13 -36.42 -4.58
N ASP A 625 93.70 -36.33 -5.84
CA ASP A 625 94.53 -36.19 -7.05
C ASP A 625 94.12 -34.98 -7.90
N LEU A 626 93.24 -34.11 -7.38
CA LEU A 626 92.75 -32.92 -8.05
C LEU A 626 92.40 -31.78 -7.08
N GLU A 627 92.74 -30.56 -7.47
CA GLU A 627 92.33 -29.34 -6.77
C GLU A 627 91.62 -28.37 -7.72
N TYR A 628 90.47 -27.82 -7.32
CA TYR A 628 89.82 -26.71 -8.01
C TYR A 628 90.09 -25.40 -7.28
N PHE A 629 90.29 -24.31 -8.01
CA PHE A 629 90.48 -22.97 -7.46
C PHE A 629 89.47 -21.99 -8.04
N THR A 630 88.70 -21.33 -7.18
CA THR A 630 87.73 -20.28 -7.55
C THR A 630 87.58 -19.32 -6.39
N GLU A 631 87.38 -18.03 -6.65
CA GLU A 631 87.19 -16.97 -5.63
C GLU A 631 88.25 -16.99 -4.50
N GLY A 632 89.51 -17.28 -4.85
CA GLY A 632 90.61 -17.33 -3.87
C GLY A 632 90.64 -18.58 -2.99
N ARG A 633 89.74 -19.55 -3.20
CA ARG A 633 89.57 -20.75 -2.36
C ARG A 633 89.84 -22.03 -3.15
N ARG A 634 90.34 -23.04 -2.44
CA ARG A 634 90.72 -24.35 -3.00
C ARG A 634 89.72 -25.43 -2.58
N ILE A 635 89.32 -26.29 -3.53
CA ILE A 635 88.44 -27.43 -3.30
C ILE A 635 89.14 -28.71 -3.79
N ARG A 636 89.52 -29.56 -2.85
CA ARG A 636 90.16 -30.86 -3.12
C ARG A 636 89.13 -31.93 -3.46
N ALA A 637 89.40 -32.73 -4.49
CA ALA A 637 88.53 -33.81 -4.95
C ALA A 637 89.32 -35.00 -5.54
N HIS A 638 88.61 -36.08 -5.84
CA HIS A 638 89.15 -37.27 -6.48
C HIS A 638 88.65 -37.33 -7.93
N ARG A 639 89.54 -37.41 -8.91
CA ARG A 639 89.21 -37.47 -10.35
C ARG A 639 88.22 -38.59 -10.63
N LEU A 640 88.48 -39.79 -10.08
CA LEU A 640 87.63 -40.96 -10.26
C LEU A 640 86.16 -40.68 -9.91
N ILE A 641 85.89 -39.99 -8.81
CA ILE A 641 84.53 -39.68 -8.35
C ILE A 641 83.85 -38.67 -9.25
N LEU A 642 84.54 -37.60 -9.63
CA LEU A 642 83.98 -36.59 -10.53
C LEU A 642 83.73 -37.12 -11.93
N THR A 643 84.62 -37.96 -12.47
CA THR A 643 84.41 -38.63 -13.76
C THR A 643 83.23 -39.61 -13.75
N ALA A 644 82.90 -40.19 -12.58
CA ALA A 644 81.77 -41.10 -12.45
C ALA A 644 80.42 -40.35 -12.44
N VAL A 645 80.39 -39.12 -11.91
CA VAL A 645 79.16 -38.33 -11.73
C VAL A 645 78.91 -37.37 -12.90
N SER A 646 79.96 -36.85 -13.53
CA SER A 646 79.89 -35.83 -14.57
C SER A 646 80.54 -36.31 -15.88
N PRO A 647 79.77 -36.42 -16.97
CA PRO A 647 80.31 -36.67 -18.31
C PRO A 647 81.32 -35.61 -18.76
N THR A 648 81.10 -34.34 -18.36
CA THR A 648 82.05 -33.24 -18.64
C THR A 648 83.39 -33.49 -17.96
N CYS A 649 83.39 -33.90 -16.69
CA CYS A 649 84.62 -34.26 -15.98
C CYS A 649 85.29 -35.51 -16.59
N TYR A 650 84.51 -36.51 -17.03
CA TYR A 650 85.04 -37.68 -17.73
C TYR A 650 85.80 -37.28 -19.01
N ALA A 651 85.23 -36.38 -19.82
CA ALA A 651 85.88 -35.86 -21.02
C ALA A 651 87.12 -34.99 -20.71
N GLN A 652 87.12 -34.31 -19.55
CA GLN A 652 88.23 -33.47 -19.10
C GLN A 652 89.46 -34.28 -18.64
N PHE A 653 89.29 -35.53 -18.22
CA PHE A 653 90.36 -36.39 -17.69
C PHE A 653 90.55 -37.70 -18.50
N PRO A 654 91.07 -37.63 -19.75
CA PRO A 654 91.29 -38.83 -20.57
C PRO A 654 92.41 -39.73 -20.03
N GLN A 655 92.19 -41.05 -20.02
CA GLN A 655 93.07 -42.06 -19.39
C GLN A 655 94.47 -42.24 -20.02
N ASN A 656 94.76 -41.59 -21.16
CA ASN A 656 95.96 -41.85 -21.97
C ASN A 656 96.93 -40.66 -22.15
N LEU A 657 96.78 -39.58 -21.38
CA LEU A 657 97.70 -38.44 -21.38
C LEU A 657 98.27 -38.22 -19.96
N PRO A 658 99.55 -37.79 -19.82
CA PRO A 658 100.09 -37.41 -18.51
C PRO A 658 99.24 -36.30 -17.89
N PRO A 659 99.09 -36.26 -16.55
CA PRO A 659 98.18 -35.32 -15.88
C PRO A 659 98.62 -33.90 -16.18
N THR A 660 97.87 -33.18 -17.03
CA THR A 660 98.33 -31.90 -17.56
C THR A 660 98.20 -30.75 -16.56
N GLU A 661 97.27 -30.81 -15.59
CA GLU A 661 97.17 -29.82 -14.51
C GLU A 661 96.65 -30.48 -13.21
N GLU A 662 97.37 -30.29 -12.10
CA GLU A 662 96.93 -30.71 -10.75
C GLU A 662 95.90 -29.74 -10.15
N THR A 663 95.80 -28.52 -10.69
CA THR A 663 94.89 -27.47 -10.24
C THR A 663 94.09 -26.88 -11.41
N ILE A 664 92.76 -26.91 -11.33
CA ILE A 664 91.86 -26.30 -12.32
C ILE A 664 91.32 -24.97 -11.76
N THR A 665 91.52 -23.87 -12.47
CA THR A 665 91.08 -22.53 -12.05
C THR A 665 89.82 -22.08 -12.79
N PHE A 666 88.82 -21.63 -12.04
CA PHE A 666 87.67 -20.89 -12.57
C PHE A 666 87.84 -19.41 -12.20
N ASP A 667 88.43 -18.63 -13.09
CA ASP A 667 88.63 -17.19 -12.91
C ASP A 667 87.58 -16.39 -13.68
N LYS A 668 87.09 -15.31 -13.07
CA LYS A 668 86.11 -14.40 -13.66
C LYS A 668 86.69 -13.59 -14.82
N SER A 669 88.03 -13.50 -14.90
CA SER A 669 88.79 -12.77 -15.91
C SER A 669 89.03 -13.53 -17.22
N ASP A 670 88.75 -14.84 -17.27
CA ASP A 670 88.99 -15.65 -18.46
C ASP A 670 87.73 -15.69 -19.34
N PRO A 671 87.71 -15.00 -20.50
CA PRO A 671 86.54 -14.95 -21.38
C PRO A 671 86.24 -16.28 -22.08
N SER A 672 87.11 -17.29 -21.96
CA SER A 672 86.94 -18.61 -22.59
C SER A 672 86.45 -19.71 -21.63
N ALA A 673 86.44 -19.45 -20.32
CA ALA A 673 86.03 -20.40 -19.29
C ALA A 673 84.68 -20.01 -18.67
N VAL A 674 83.81 -21.01 -18.40
CA VAL A 674 82.55 -20.78 -17.69
C VAL A 674 82.85 -20.51 -16.21
N TYR A 675 82.51 -19.31 -15.73
CA TYR A 675 82.69 -18.96 -14.33
C TYR A 675 81.74 -19.75 -13.42
N LEU A 676 82.30 -20.42 -12.42
CA LEU A 676 81.55 -21.07 -11.35
C LEU A 676 82.00 -20.49 -10.00
N SER A 677 81.05 -19.91 -9.25
CA SER A 677 81.32 -19.39 -7.90
C SER A 677 81.76 -20.52 -6.96
N TYR A 678 82.45 -20.17 -5.87
CA TYR A 678 82.87 -21.15 -4.88
C TYR A 678 81.68 -21.91 -4.29
N HIS A 679 80.57 -21.22 -4.05
CA HIS A 679 79.35 -21.85 -3.55
C HIS A 679 78.81 -22.90 -4.53
N THR A 680 78.62 -22.53 -5.79
CA THR A 680 78.11 -23.43 -6.83
C THR A 680 79.02 -24.64 -7.02
N LEU A 681 80.33 -24.41 -7.18
CA LEU A 681 81.31 -25.47 -7.39
C LEU A 681 81.43 -26.39 -6.18
N SER A 682 81.46 -25.84 -4.97
CA SER A 682 81.50 -26.62 -3.72
C SER A 682 80.27 -27.49 -3.56
N THR A 683 79.08 -26.95 -3.84
CA THR A 683 77.81 -27.70 -3.76
C THR A 683 77.73 -28.81 -4.81
N MET A 684 78.19 -28.57 -6.04
CA MET A 684 78.26 -29.59 -7.08
C MET A 684 79.23 -30.72 -6.74
N ILE A 685 80.43 -30.39 -6.25
CA ILE A 685 81.39 -31.40 -5.79
C ILE A 685 80.86 -32.09 -4.53
N HIS A 686 80.17 -31.41 -3.63
CA HIS A 686 79.51 -32.06 -2.48
C HIS A 686 78.47 -33.09 -2.94
N PHE A 687 77.61 -32.69 -3.88
CA PHE A 687 76.60 -33.57 -4.48
C PHE A 687 77.23 -34.80 -5.14
N ALA A 688 78.36 -34.66 -5.84
CA ALA A 688 79.07 -35.79 -6.42
C ALA A 688 79.56 -36.84 -5.40
N TYR A 689 79.68 -36.46 -4.12
CA TYR A 689 80.11 -37.37 -3.07
C TYR A 689 78.97 -37.89 -2.20
N HIS A 690 77.86 -37.15 -2.08
CA HIS A 690 76.80 -37.46 -1.13
C HIS A 690 75.44 -37.71 -1.77
N GLU A 691 75.24 -37.30 -3.03
CA GLU A 691 73.95 -37.29 -3.75
C GLU A 691 72.82 -36.52 -3.02
N GLU A 692 73.15 -35.85 -1.91
CA GLU A 692 72.30 -34.99 -1.10
C GLU A 692 72.89 -33.58 -1.01
N ILE A 693 72.01 -32.58 -1.00
CA ILE A 693 72.35 -31.17 -0.81
C ILE A 693 71.71 -30.67 0.47
N ASP A 694 72.49 -29.93 1.24
CA ASP A 694 71.97 -29.07 2.28
C ASP A 694 71.28 -27.86 1.64
N TRP A 695 69.95 -27.89 1.62
CA TRP A 695 69.12 -26.84 1.04
C TRP A 695 68.88 -25.65 1.98
N THR A 696 69.35 -25.69 3.23
CA THR A 696 69.02 -24.68 4.26
C THR A 696 69.33 -23.25 3.81
N VAL A 697 70.46 -23.05 3.12
CA VAL A 697 70.91 -21.74 2.61
C VAL A 697 70.05 -21.23 1.43
N MET A 698 69.40 -22.14 0.70
CA MET A 698 68.63 -21.86 -0.51
C MET A 698 67.11 -22.09 -0.32
N GLN A 699 66.66 -22.35 0.91
CA GLN A 699 65.26 -22.58 1.24
C GLN A 699 64.58 -21.26 1.64
N VAL A 700 63.36 -21.05 1.15
CA VAL A 700 62.54 -19.89 1.50
C VAL A 700 61.56 -20.26 2.62
N MET A 701 61.63 -19.55 3.74
CA MET A 701 60.74 -19.73 4.88
C MET A 701 59.43 -18.93 4.68
N ASP A 702 58.41 -19.22 5.49
CA ASP A 702 57.17 -18.44 5.49
C ASP A 702 57.38 -17.12 6.23
N GLY A 703 57.21 -15.99 5.52
CA GLY A 703 57.38 -14.63 6.06
C GLY A 703 58.66 -13.89 5.64
N GLU A 704 59.51 -14.48 4.79
CA GLU A 704 60.70 -13.79 4.26
C GLU A 704 60.35 -12.75 3.19
N ASP A 705 60.97 -11.58 3.28
CA ASP A 705 60.77 -10.46 2.37
C ASP A 705 61.56 -10.60 1.05
N LYS A 706 61.26 -9.72 0.09
CA LYS A 706 61.90 -9.71 -1.24
C LYS A 706 63.44 -9.61 -1.17
N HIS A 707 63.97 -8.82 -0.24
CA HIS A 707 65.42 -8.66 -0.04
C HIS A 707 66.13 -9.95 0.41
N GLU A 708 65.40 -10.89 1.02
CA GLU A 708 65.96 -12.17 1.49
C GLU A 708 65.75 -13.29 0.45
N THR A 709 64.71 -13.20 -0.38
CA THR A 709 64.34 -14.22 -1.36
C THR A 709 65.07 -14.08 -2.70
N GLU A 710 65.38 -12.85 -3.14
CA GLU A 710 66.12 -12.58 -4.38
C GLU A 710 67.53 -13.19 -4.42
N PRO A 711 68.41 -13.03 -3.40
CA PRO A 711 69.72 -13.66 -3.42
C PRO A 711 69.66 -15.21 -3.41
N LYS A 712 68.63 -15.80 -2.78
CA LYS A 712 68.42 -17.25 -2.78
C LYS A 712 68.03 -17.76 -4.17
N LEU A 713 67.20 -17.01 -4.91
CA LEU A 713 66.86 -17.32 -6.30
C LEU A 713 68.09 -17.27 -7.21
N VAL A 714 68.98 -16.28 -7.03
CA VAL A 714 70.23 -16.18 -7.79
C VAL A 714 71.13 -17.40 -7.55
N LEU A 715 71.32 -17.82 -6.29
CA LEU A 715 72.11 -19.03 -5.98
C LEU A 715 71.53 -20.29 -6.62
N LEU A 716 70.20 -20.44 -6.63
CA LEU A 716 69.54 -21.57 -7.28
C LEU A 716 69.71 -21.54 -8.81
N LEU A 717 69.61 -20.37 -9.44
CA LEU A 717 69.83 -20.23 -10.89
C LEU A 717 71.30 -20.49 -11.28
N ASP A 718 72.25 -20.06 -10.44
CA ASP A 718 73.68 -20.33 -10.67
C ASP A 718 74.00 -21.82 -10.49
N LEU A 719 73.40 -22.49 -9.51
CA LEU A 719 73.53 -23.92 -9.31
C LEU A 719 72.89 -24.72 -10.45
N LEU A 720 71.76 -24.25 -10.99
CA LEU A 720 71.11 -24.83 -12.16
C LEU A 720 72.02 -24.75 -13.40
N HIS A 721 72.64 -23.60 -13.62
CA HIS A 721 73.61 -23.39 -14.69
C HIS A 721 74.85 -24.27 -14.53
N GLY A 722 75.43 -24.32 -13.32
CA GLY A 722 76.59 -25.16 -13.02
C GLY A 722 76.30 -26.66 -13.20
N ALA A 723 75.14 -27.14 -12.74
CA ALA A 723 74.71 -28.52 -12.93
C ALA A 723 74.56 -28.89 -14.40
N GLN A 724 74.03 -27.97 -15.23
CA GLN A 724 73.97 -28.15 -16.68
C GLN A 724 75.37 -28.18 -17.31
N TYR A 725 76.29 -27.30 -16.88
CA TYR A 725 77.66 -27.25 -17.40
C TYR A 725 78.44 -28.55 -17.13
N TRP A 726 78.32 -29.11 -15.93
CA TRP A 726 78.90 -30.44 -15.61
C TRP A 726 78.03 -31.61 -16.05
N GLN A 727 76.89 -31.36 -16.69
CA GLN A 727 75.94 -32.38 -17.17
C GLN A 727 75.48 -33.34 -16.05
N ILE A 728 75.30 -32.82 -14.83
CA ILE A 728 74.77 -33.59 -13.69
C ILE A 728 73.23 -33.52 -13.72
N ALA A 729 72.61 -34.45 -14.46
CA ALA A 729 71.16 -34.44 -14.71
C ALA A 729 70.31 -34.48 -13.43
N ALA A 730 70.68 -35.32 -12.46
CA ALA A 730 69.95 -35.47 -11.20
C ALA A 730 69.95 -34.17 -10.38
N LEU A 731 71.09 -33.49 -10.30
CA LEU A 731 71.22 -32.21 -9.60
C LEU A 731 70.39 -31.12 -10.30
N LYS A 732 70.52 -31.01 -11.63
CA LYS A 732 69.76 -30.05 -12.42
C LYS A 732 68.26 -30.19 -12.17
N GLN A 733 67.75 -31.43 -12.18
CA GLN A 733 66.34 -31.72 -11.90
C GLN A 733 65.92 -31.31 -10.48
N GLN A 734 66.73 -31.61 -9.46
CA GLN A 734 66.42 -31.23 -8.07
C GLN A 734 66.35 -29.71 -7.88
N VAL A 735 67.26 -28.96 -8.50
CA VAL A 735 67.27 -27.48 -8.45
C VAL A 735 66.05 -26.91 -9.17
N GLU A 736 65.72 -27.41 -10.36
CA GLU A 736 64.53 -27.00 -11.12
C GLU A 736 63.23 -27.26 -10.33
N GLN A 737 63.13 -28.42 -9.67
CA GLN A 737 62.01 -28.74 -8.77
C GLN A 737 61.92 -27.76 -7.59
N ARG A 738 63.05 -27.33 -7.04
CA ARG A 738 63.09 -26.41 -5.89
C ARG A 738 62.61 -25.01 -6.28
N ILE A 739 63.02 -24.50 -7.44
CA ILE A 739 62.55 -23.21 -7.97
C ILE A 739 61.03 -23.27 -8.22
N LEU A 740 60.55 -24.35 -8.86
CA LEU A 740 59.14 -24.51 -9.22
C LEU A 740 58.21 -24.68 -8.01
N SER A 741 58.63 -25.45 -7.00
CA SER A 741 57.85 -25.65 -5.76
C SER A 741 57.66 -24.37 -4.95
N ALA A 742 58.58 -23.42 -5.05
CA ALA A 742 58.50 -22.10 -4.43
C ALA A 742 58.20 -20.97 -5.44
N SER A 743 57.66 -21.29 -6.62
CA SER A 743 57.41 -20.35 -7.72
C SER A 743 56.58 -19.12 -7.33
N ARG A 744 55.57 -19.26 -6.46
CA ARG A 744 54.75 -18.12 -5.99
C ARG A 744 55.53 -17.06 -5.22
N LYS A 745 56.65 -17.45 -4.60
CA LYS A 745 57.53 -16.53 -3.85
C LYS A 745 58.68 -16.03 -4.71
N PHE A 746 59.21 -16.86 -5.61
CA PHE A 746 60.36 -16.53 -6.44
C PHE A 746 60.01 -15.81 -7.74
N ILE A 747 58.86 -16.10 -8.36
CA ILE A 747 58.50 -15.66 -9.71
C ILE A 747 57.28 -14.75 -9.62
N GLY A 748 57.44 -13.51 -10.08
CA GLY A 748 56.39 -12.51 -10.18
C GLY A 748 56.47 -11.72 -11.48
N VAL A 749 55.50 -10.82 -11.67
CA VAL A 749 55.34 -10.00 -12.88
C VAL A 749 56.61 -9.19 -13.22
N TRP A 750 57.42 -8.83 -12.22
CA TRP A 750 58.59 -7.97 -12.34
C TRP A 750 59.90 -8.70 -12.69
N ASN A 751 60.02 -10.02 -12.45
CA ASN A 751 61.26 -10.78 -12.69
C ASN A 751 61.11 -11.97 -13.64
N VAL A 752 59.89 -12.37 -13.99
CA VAL A 752 59.63 -13.58 -14.79
C VAL A 752 60.42 -13.61 -16.10
N VAL A 753 60.63 -12.47 -16.77
CA VAL A 753 61.41 -12.38 -18.02
C VAL A 753 62.90 -12.65 -17.78
N LYS A 754 63.47 -12.14 -16.68
CA LYS A 754 64.89 -12.37 -16.32
C LYS A 754 65.11 -13.83 -15.91
N VAL A 755 64.15 -14.43 -15.18
CA VAL A 755 64.19 -15.85 -14.80
C VAL A 755 64.06 -16.76 -16.03
N GLN A 756 63.18 -16.42 -16.97
CA GLN A 756 63.01 -17.16 -18.23
C GLN A 756 64.31 -17.21 -19.03
N ALA A 757 64.99 -16.07 -19.20
CA ALA A 757 66.27 -16.01 -19.91
C ALA A 757 67.34 -16.90 -19.26
N ARG A 758 67.46 -16.87 -17.92
CA ARG A 758 68.39 -17.73 -17.17
C ARG A 758 68.04 -19.22 -17.25
N ALA A 759 66.75 -19.54 -17.32
CA ALA A 759 66.28 -20.91 -17.52
C ALA A 759 66.63 -21.43 -18.92
N GLU A 760 66.51 -20.58 -19.95
CA GLU A 760 66.90 -20.89 -21.34
C GLU A 760 68.43 -21.09 -21.47
N GLU A 761 69.24 -20.21 -20.88
CA GLU A 761 70.70 -20.36 -20.80
C GLU A 761 71.13 -21.69 -20.15
N SER A 762 70.36 -22.15 -19.15
CA SER A 762 70.62 -23.40 -18.43
C SER A 762 69.95 -24.63 -19.08
N ASN A 763 69.36 -24.44 -20.27
CA ASN A 763 68.62 -25.46 -21.02
C ASN A 763 67.53 -26.16 -20.17
N SER A 764 66.84 -25.41 -19.33
CA SER A 764 65.83 -25.86 -18.36
C SER A 764 64.43 -25.74 -18.96
N ALA A 765 64.03 -26.74 -19.74
CA ALA A 765 62.80 -26.68 -20.53
C ALA A 765 61.52 -26.54 -19.67
N ILE A 766 61.49 -27.13 -18.47
CA ILE A 766 60.29 -27.11 -17.61
C ILE A 766 60.12 -25.73 -16.98
N LEU A 767 61.20 -25.15 -16.44
CA LEU A 767 61.19 -23.80 -15.87
C LEU A 767 60.93 -22.71 -16.93
N SER A 768 61.55 -22.82 -18.11
CA SER A 768 61.29 -21.90 -19.22
C SER A 768 59.82 -21.96 -19.66
N HIS A 769 59.25 -23.17 -19.82
CA HIS A 769 57.84 -23.33 -20.17
C HIS A 769 56.88 -22.74 -19.12
N PHE A 770 57.17 -22.95 -17.83
CA PHE A 770 56.40 -22.34 -16.74
C PHE A 770 56.43 -20.80 -16.83
N CYS A 771 57.59 -20.20 -17.09
CA CYS A 771 57.72 -18.75 -17.22
C CYS A 771 56.95 -18.23 -18.45
N SER A 772 57.02 -18.92 -19.59
CA SER A 772 56.24 -18.58 -20.80
C SER A 772 54.74 -18.59 -20.53
N GLN A 773 54.23 -19.64 -19.88
CA GLN A 773 52.81 -19.75 -19.54
C GLN A 773 52.37 -18.64 -18.57
N PHE A 774 53.20 -18.32 -17.57
CA PHE A 774 52.93 -17.22 -16.65
C PHE A 774 52.87 -15.86 -17.38
N ILE A 775 53.76 -15.62 -18.33
CA ILE A 775 53.78 -14.39 -19.15
C ILE A 775 52.53 -14.31 -20.03
N ASP A 776 52.14 -15.40 -20.69
CA ASP A 776 50.96 -15.43 -21.56
C ASP A 776 49.67 -15.20 -20.78
N GLU A 777 49.50 -15.84 -19.62
CA GLU A 777 48.31 -15.70 -18.76
C GLU A 777 48.22 -14.32 -18.09
N ASN A 778 49.34 -13.61 -17.92
CA ASN A 778 49.41 -12.30 -17.23
C ASN A 778 49.93 -11.16 -18.13
N LYS A 779 49.80 -11.31 -19.46
CA LYS A 779 50.42 -10.45 -20.48
C LYS A 779 50.23 -8.95 -20.23
N GLY A 780 49.01 -8.51 -19.91
CA GLY A 780 48.72 -7.08 -19.67
C GLY A 780 49.40 -6.51 -18.42
N ALA A 781 49.64 -7.32 -17.40
CA ALA A 781 50.36 -6.90 -16.19
C ALA A 781 51.88 -6.90 -16.41
N VAL A 782 52.41 -7.88 -17.16
CA VAL A 782 53.84 -8.00 -17.47
C VAL A 782 54.30 -6.91 -18.43
N GLU A 783 53.57 -6.64 -19.51
CA GLU A 783 53.87 -5.57 -20.47
C GLU A 783 53.84 -4.17 -19.80
N GLY A 784 52.89 -3.95 -18.88
CA GLY A 784 52.82 -2.72 -18.09
C GLY A 784 53.98 -2.52 -17.11
N SER A 785 54.64 -3.61 -16.68
CA SER A 785 55.83 -3.57 -15.83
C SER A 785 57.12 -3.37 -16.65
N ASN A 786 57.24 -3.97 -17.83
CA ASN A 786 58.46 -3.95 -18.64
C ASN A 786 58.63 -2.69 -19.50
N ASN A 787 57.56 -2.10 -20.06
CA ASN A 787 57.66 -0.88 -20.87
C ASN A 787 58.25 0.31 -20.09
N GLY A 788 58.23 0.28 -18.76
CA GLY A 788 58.85 1.29 -17.91
C GLY A 788 60.37 1.13 -17.71
N GLU A 789 60.96 -0.05 -17.95
CA GLU A 789 62.43 -0.21 -17.89
C GLU A 789 63.11 0.39 -19.14
N ASP A 790 62.50 0.31 -20.33
CA ASP A 790 63.03 0.90 -21.56
C ASP A 790 62.86 2.44 -21.61
N GLU A 791 61.77 2.99 -21.07
CA GLU A 791 61.63 4.44 -20.91
C GLU A 791 62.64 5.01 -19.89
N ARG A 792 63.01 4.24 -18.86
CA ARG A 792 64.01 4.64 -17.85
C ARG A 792 65.44 4.52 -18.33
N LYS A 793 65.80 3.53 -19.17
CA LYS A 793 67.11 3.56 -19.84
C LYS A 793 67.26 4.85 -20.65
N HIS A 794 66.20 5.28 -21.32
CA HIS A 794 66.20 6.56 -22.02
C HIS A 794 66.19 7.79 -21.09
N GLU A 795 65.68 7.70 -19.87
CA GLU A 795 65.63 8.82 -18.91
C GLU A 795 66.93 8.94 -18.10
N ASP A 796 67.56 7.83 -17.70
CA ASP A 796 68.90 7.81 -17.08
C ASP A 796 70.01 8.09 -18.11
N GLU A 797 69.85 7.66 -19.38
CA GLU A 797 70.72 8.12 -20.47
C GLU A 797 70.57 9.63 -20.71
N ARG A 798 69.35 10.18 -20.67
CA ARG A 798 69.14 11.64 -20.76
C ARG A 798 69.73 12.39 -19.57
N LYS A 799 69.62 11.86 -18.35
CA LYS A 799 70.25 12.46 -17.16
C LYS A 799 71.78 12.40 -17.23
N HIS A 800 72.36 11.30 -17.68
CA HIS A 800 73.81 11.22 -17.87
C HIS A 800 74.30 12.05 -19.07
N GLU A 801 73.46 12.29 -20.07
CA GLU A 801 73.76 13.20 -21.19
C GLU A 801 73.67 14.67 -20.75
N ASP A 802 72.70 15.03 -19.89
CA ASP A 802 72.62 16.36 -19.27
C ASP A 802 73.72 16.60 -18.23
N GLU A 803 74.13 15.59 -17.46
CA GLU A 803 75.30 15.68 -16.58
C GLU A 803 76.61 15.85 -17.37
N ARG A 804 76.78 15.15 -18.51
CA ARG A 804 77.93 15.36 -19.40
C ARG A 804 77.92 16.75 -20.04
N LYS A 805 76.74 17.27 -20.42
CA LYS A 805 76.61 18.64 -20.92
C LYS A 805 76.94 19.67 -19.84
N HIS A 806 76.49 19.47 -18.60
CA HIS A 806 76.83 20.36 -17.50
C HIS A 806 78.29 20.26 -17.07
N GLU A 807 78.95 19.11 -17.26
CA GLU A 807 80.39 18.97 -16.99
C GLU A 807 81.25 19.60 -18.11
N ASP A 808 80.82 19.54 -19.37
CA ASP A 808 81.44 20.27 -20.49
C ASP A 808 81.19 21.79 -20.41
N GLU A 809 80.00 22.23 -19.96
CA GLU A 809 79.72 23.64 -19.69
C GLU A 809 80.56 24.20 -18.52
N ARG A 810 80.76 23.43 -17.44
CA ARG A 810 81.65 23.81 -16.33
C ARG A 810 83.11 23.92 -16.76
N LYS A 811 83.59 23.02 -17.65
CA LYS A 811 84.95 23.13 -18.21
C LYS A 811 85.11 24.38 -19.09
N HIS A 812 84.09 24.75 -19.85
CA HIS A 812 84.13 25.98 -20.64
C HIS A 812 83.95 27.27 -19.81
N GLU A 813 83.31 27.21 -18.64
CA GLU A 813 83.25 28.33 -17.70
C GLU A 813 84.57 28.54 -16.94
N ASP A 814 85.26 27.45 -16.56
CA ASP A 814 86.59 27.54 -15.94
C ASP A 814 87.68 28.00 -16.94
N GLU A 815 87.55 27.65 -18.23
CA GLU A 815 88.43 28.19 -19.28
C GLU A 815 88.19 29.70 -19.53
N ARG A 816 86.95 30.20 -19.39
CA ARG A 816 86.66 31.65 -19.49
C ARG A 816 87.12 32.43 -18.27
N LYS A 817 87.03 31.86 -17.07
CA LYS A 817 87.56 32.50 -15.85
C LYS A 817 89.08 32.65 -15.86
N HIS A 818 89.80 31.78 -16.56
CA HIS A 818 91.25 31.92 -16.73
C HIS A 818 91.67 32.93 -17.81
N GLU A 819 90.75 33.41 -18.66
CA GLU A 819 91.04 34.50 -19.61
C GLU A 819 90.70 35.88 -19.02
N ASP A 820 89.74 35.98 -18.09
CA ASP A 820 89.34 37.26 -17.46
C ASP A 820 90.22 37.67 -16.25
N GLU A 821 91.03 36.78 -15.67
CA GLU A 821 91.95 37.09 -14.55
C GLU A 821 93.31 37.68 -14.99
N ASN A 822 93.50 37.96 -16.29
CA ASN A 822 94.73 38.58 -16.83
C ASN A 822 94.57 40.06 -17.25
N GLU A 823 93.39 40.64 -17.11
CA GLU A 823 93.11 42.06 -17.41
C GLU A 823 92.34 42.72 -16.25
N GLU A 824 92.96 42.88 -15.08
CA GLU A 824 92.67 43.99 -14.16
C GLU A 824 93.69 43.98 -13.02
N GLY A 825 94.92 44.38 -13.36
CA GLY A 825 95.84 44.98 -12.42
C GLY A 825 95.54 46.48 -12.29
N ASP A 826 95.81 47.00 -11.09
CA ASP A 826 95.86 48.40 -10.69
C ASP A 826 94.53 49.06 -10.26
N GLU A 827 94.27 49.10 -8.94
CA GLU A 827 94.43 50.32 -8.13
C GLU A 827 93.82 50.18 -6.69
N LEU A 828 94.69 50.40 -5.69
CA LEU A 828 94.48 51.14 -4.42
C LEU A 828 93.52 50.56 -3.37
N GLU A 829 94.03 50.04 -2.23
CA GLU A 829 94.46 50.73 -1.00
C GLU A 829 93.33 50.98 0.03
N ASP A 830 93.59 50.44 1.23
CA ASP A 830 93.31 50.98 2.56
C ASP A 830 92.09 50.58 3.43
N GLU A 831 92.47 50.17 4.66
CA GLU A 831 91.78 50.25 5.97
C GLU A 831 90.57 49.32 6.23
N SER A 832 90.29 48.74 7.41
CA SER A 832 90.95 48.55 8.73
C SER A 832 90.04 47.59 9.54
N GLU A 833 90.60 46.56 10.21
CA GLU A 833 90.58 46.29 11.68
C GLU A 833 89.26 45.94 12.42
N HIS A 834 89.43 45.01 13.40
CA HIS A 834 88.60 44.57 14.56
C HIS A 834 87.53 43.46 14.37
N GLU A 835 87.71 42.23 14.93
CA GLU A 835 87.53 41.75 16.34
C GLU A 835 86.05 41.83 16.82
N ASN A 836 85.40 40.93 17.57
CA ASN A 836 85.64 39.76 18.44
C ASN A 836 84.23 39.12 18.70
N GLU A 837 84.03 37.80 18.78
CA GLU A 837 83.92 36.91 19.98
C GLU A 837 82.77 37.13 21.01
N HIS A 838 82.37 36.01 21.65
CA HIS A 838 81.47 35.75 22.82
C HIS A 838 80.00 35.33 22.50
N ARG A 839 79.43 34.15 22.88
CA ARG A 839 79.47 33.19 24.03
C ARG A 839 78.59 33.61 25.24
N ASP A 840 77.69 32.70 25.64
CA ASP A 840 77.29 32.30 27.01
C ASP A 840 75.79 32.05 27.28
N ASP A 841 75.58 31.09 28.19
CA ASP A 841 74.41 30.33 28.65
C ASP A 841 73.44 31.07 29.60
N HIS A 842 72.25 30.48 29.87
CA HIS A 842 71.70 30.28 31.25
C HIS A 842 70.38 29.48 31.32
N ASP A 843 70.24 28.77 32.45
CA ASP A 843 69.26 27.78 32.94
C ASP A 843 67.98 28.34 33.64
N ASP A 844 67.21 27.39 34.21
CA ASP A 844 66.22 27.41 35.33
C ASP A 844 64.73 27.20 34.91
N GLU A 845 64.12 26.02 35.14
CA GLU A 845 63.54 25.40 36.36
C GLU A 845 62.17 25.98 36.80
N GLU A 846 61.13 25.12 36.87
CA GLU A 846 60.11 25.15 37.94
C GLU A 846 59.29 23.82 38.01
N GLU A 847 59.27 23.24 39.22
CA GLU A 847 58.53 22.05 39.67
C GLU A 847 57.06 22.37 40.01
N SER A 848 56.18 21.35 40.03
CA SER A 848 55.17 21.23 41.09
C SER A 848 54.66 19.79 41.24
N ASP A 849 54.83 19.27 42.46
CA ASP A 849 54.27 18.03 43.00
C ASP A 849 52.83 18.23 43.53
N PHE A 850 52.02 17.16 43.53
CA PHE A 850 50.98 16.93 44.53
C PHE A 850 50.71 15.42 44.70
N GLU A 851 51.10 14.91 45.88
CA GLU A 851 50.83 13.61 46.52
C GLU A 851 49.33 13.48 46.90
N GLU A 852 48.63 12.35 46.72
CA GLU A 852 48.57 11.10 47.52
C GLU A 852 47.26 11.04 48.36
N GLU A 853 46.42 10.00 48.17
CA GLU A 853 45.75 9.33 49.29
C GLU A 853 45.19 7.93 48.93
N PHE A 854 45.37 7.01 49.87
CA PHE A 854 45.10 5.58 49.89
C PHE A 854 43.62 5.21 50.14
N GLY A 855 43.24 3.97 49.80
CA GLY A 855 42.02 3.32 50.31
C GLY A 855 41.92 1.83 49.94
N GLU A 856 42.29 0.96 50.88
CA GLU A 856 42.34 -0.50 50.83
C GLU A 856 40.99 -1.25 51.00
N GLU A 857 40.93 -2.45 50.40
CA GLU A 857 40.42 -3.77 50.87
C GLU A 857 38.96 -4.11 51.28
N PHE A 858 38.73 -5.44 51.16
CA PHE A 858 37.60 -6.35 51.46
C PHE A 858 36.57 -6.57 50.32
N GLY A 859 36.24 -7.78 49.85
CA GLY A 859 36.51 -9.15 50.30
C GLY A 859 35.19 -9.98 50.34
N ALA A 860 35.20 -11.17 49.69
CA ALA A 860 34.19 -12.26 49.71
C ALA A 860 32.83 -12.00 49.00
N GLY A 861 32.12 -12.95 48.36
CA GLY A 861 32.20 -14.41 48.24
C GLY A 861 30.76 -15.00 48.23
N PHE A 862 30.51 -16.07 47.43
CA PHE A 862 29.28 -16.91 47.35
C PHE A 862 28.01 -16.23 46.77
N SER A 863 27.02 -16.88 46.12
CA SER A 863 26.74 -18.23 45.61
C SER A 863 25.40 -18.19 44.84
N ASP A 864 25.23 -19.10 43.89
CA ASP A 864 24.03 -19.83 43.43
C ASP A 864 22.57 -19.36 43.68
N GLU A 865 21.76 -19.71 42.67
CA GLU A 865 20.35 -20.15 42.69
C GLU A 865 19.17 -19.14 42.52
N ASP A 866 18.31 -19.54 41.58
CA ASP A 866 16.85 -19.44 41.49
C ASP A 866 16.10 -18.10 41.29
N GLY A 867 15.35 -18.06 40.18
CA GLY A 867 13.88 -18.09 40.25
C GLY A 867 13.10 -16.80 39.95
N GLY A 868 12.06 -16.96 39.10
CA GLY A 868 10.88 -16.07 39.00
C GLY A 868 10.95 -15.06 37.85
N LEU A 869 10.28 -15.25 36.70
CA LEU A 869 8.83 -15.30 36.49
C LEU A 869 8.09 -14.12 37.13
N PHE A 870 7.83 -13.05 36.36
CA PHE A 870 6.65 -12.20 36.56
C PHE A 870 6.09 -11.72 35.22
N ILE A 871 4.86 -12.15 34.98
CA ILE A 871 3.87 -11.65 34.02
C ILE A 871 3.03 -10.60 34.76
N CYS A 872 2.64 -9.54 34.07
CA CYS A 872 1.44 -8.67 34.23
C CYS A 872 1.74 -7.38 33.44
N ASP A 873 0.90 -6.82 32.58
CA ASP A 873 -0.46 -7.08 32.08
C ASP A 873 -0.52 -6.54 30.63
#